data_AF-A0AAE9D1Q5-F1
#
_entry.id   AF-A0AAE9D1Q5-F1
#
_cell.length_a   1.000
_cell.length_b   1.000
_cell.length_c   1.000
_cell.angle_alpha   90.00
_cell.angle_beta   90.00
_cell.angle_gamma   90.00
#
_symmetry.space_group_name_H-M   'P 1'
#
loop_
_entity.id
_entity.type
_entity.pdbx_description
1 polymer ?
#
loop_
_entity_poly.entity_id
_entity_poly.type
_entity_poly.pdbx_seq_one_letter_code
_entity_poly.pdbx_strand_id
1 'polypeptide(L)'
;MVINRADPNVPFRRFLAILITLGLLIFVFTVYNNSDSTRNLETLKSRLRYPSNQTGISKQLSNYDLNEYNVKTYNGYVTMNELNEKVYKLLGYEIELPTLPVPTLRMINEPTCELVFSEWLKVSQQPQPDKPQRTIPSRDSDAFLLFGYAALGKWYINDKNSLFGEKPRNWDRISELMDYSKDQLGKMAYHKESVSMYHAMAANRLDGKSGVVIGSMQPWVEVMALKNGAKTVLTVEYNPLKIQDEFKDRMSAILPSEFVKKYRDYYEKFDFAASFSSIEHSGLGRYGDPLDPIGDLREMLKIKCILKKGGLLFLAFPLGTDSIQYNAHRIYGPVRLALMFYGFEWLSTFNGEQEQPFDLNSLNLHSKVKFQQAQYTMSTSECATIPIHFTLAFGLLLMIAILLIKDRNGYTNLAEVALKLRGSEGFNSIIPTVTNHKNVSVKTRKGLVSLDELNENVFKKLGYDILEPTIPVPTLRMTNEPTCETVFSEWKRISELPQPEYPPKEIPSDRMDEFLLYNYTAMNKWYINDKNSDKGERPRNWDKLSDMIKWPRQKLGGLAYGTDGVSIYDAMKFHRLDGKSGVVIGSMQPWVEVSALVHGASKVLTVEYNKLEIQEEFRDRMSSILPIEFVSNWQKYADKFDFAASFSSIEHSGLGRYGDPIDPIGDLREMLKIKCILKPGGLLFLGVPLGTDAIQYNAHRIYGSVRLAMMFYGYEWLGTFSGNTEQPNDLTAERLHSRNIFGMTQNTIVLRKL
;
A
#
# COMPACT_ATOMS: atom_id res chain seq x y z
N MET A 1 53.53 47.86 51.84
CA MET A 1 53.09 48.71 50.70
C MET A 1 53.29 47.89 49.43
N VAL A 2 52.30 47.10 49.03
CA VAL A 2 52.36 46.27 47.81
C VAL A 2 51.38 46.89 46.81
N ILE A 3 51.93 47.31 45.67
CA ILE A 3 51.22 48.00 44.60
C ILE A 3 50.46 46.94 43.78
N ASN A 4 49.13 47.04 43.76
CA ASN A 4 48.27 46.33 42.81
C ASN A 4 48.54 46.88 41.40
N ARG A 5 49.17 46.08 40.52
CA ARG A 5 49.18 46.33 39.09
C ARG A 5 47.85 45.85 38.50
N ALA A 6 47.00 46.78 38.05
CA ALA A 6 45.87 46.46 37.20
C ALA A 6 46.38 46.04 35.81
N ASP A 7 45.88 44.92 35.28
CA ASP A 7 46.16 44.45 33.92
C ASP A 7 45.51 45.40 32.89
N PRO A 8 46.27 46.10 32.04
CA PRO A 8 45.74 47.09 31.11
C PRO A 8 44.95 46.48 29.94
N ASN A 9 44.84 45.15 29.81
CA ASN A 9 44.24 44.50 28.63
C ASN A 9 42.77 44.08 28.80
N VAL A 10 42.14 44.33 29.96
CA VAL A 10 40.73 43.97 30.21
C VAL A 10 39.73 44.73 29.31
N PRO A 11 39.89 46.04 29.03
CA PRO A 11 38.93 46.77 28.17
C PRO A 11 38.94 46.27 26.72
N PHE A 12 40.13 45.97 26.18
CA PHE A 12 40.31 45.55 24.80
C PHE A 12 39.70 44.16 24.53
N ARG A 13 39.85 43.22 25.47
CA ARG A 13 39.22 41.88 25.35
C ARG A 13 37.69 41.93 25.40
N ARG A 14 37.11 42.81 26.22
CA ARG A 14 35.65 43.00 26.26
C ARG A 14 35.13 43.68 24.99
N PHE A 15 35.87 44.65 24.46
CA PHE A 15 35.50 45.33 23.21
C PHE A 15 35.59 44.40 21.98
N LEU A 16 36.63 43.56 21.92
CA LEU A 16 36.79 42.57 20.86
C LEU A 16 35.70 41.48 20.91
N ALA A 17 35.33 41.02 22.12
CA ALA A 17 34.23 40.07 22.29
C ALA A 17 32.88 40.64 21.83
N ILE A 18 32.61 41.92 22.10
CA ILE A 18 31.38 42.61 21.67
C ILE A 18 31.37 42.81 20.14
N LEU A 19 32.50 43.13 19.52
CA LEU A 19 32.59 43.27 18.06
C LEU A 19 32.42 41.93 17.34
N ILE A 20 32.93 40.84 17.91
CA ILE A 20 32.76 39.48 17.38
C ILE A 20 31.30 39.04 17.50
N THR A 21 30.63 39.31 18.62
CA THR A 21 29.20 38.98 18.77
C THR A 21 28.30 39.85 17.91
N LEU A 22 28.59 41.15 17.75
CA LEU A 22 27.88 42.00 16.78
C LEU A 22 28.10 41.53 15.34
N GLY A 23 29.33 41.16 14.98
CA GLY A 23 29.66 40.61 13.67
C GLY A 23 28.94 39.30 13.38
N LEU A 24 28.85 38.41 14.37
CA LEU A 24 28.07 37.16 14.29
C LEU A 24 26.57 37.42 14.22
N LEU A 25 26.04 38.38 14.98
CA LEU A 25 24.62 38.76 14.92
C LEU A 25 24.26 39.41 13.58
N ILE A 26 25.12 40.28 13.05
CA ILE A 26 24.93 40.86 11.71
C ILE A 26 25.06 39.76 10.66
N PHE A 27 26.01 38.83 10.75
CA PHE A 27 26.14 37.71 9.83
C PHE A 27 24.91 36.78 9.89
N VAL A 28 24.44 36.40 11.08
CA VAL A 28 23.23 35.60 11.26
C VAL A 28 22.01 36.35 10.75
N PHE A 29 21.88 37.66 11.02
CA PHE A 29 20.78 38.48 10.52
C PHE A 29 20.84 38.69 9.00
N THR A 30 22.02 38.75 8.40
CA THR A 30 22.20 38.88 6.94
C THR A 30 21.98 37.54 6.23
N VAL A 31 22.36 36.42 6.85
CA VAL A 31 22.05 35.06 6.38
C VAL A 31 20.56 34.73 6.54
N TYR A 32 19.91 35.23 7.60
CA TYR A 32 18.49 35.00 7.87
C TYR A 32 17.57 35.93 7.07
N ASN A 33 18.00 37.16 6.76
CA ASN A 33 17.23 38.12 5.94
C ASN A 33 17.61 38.15 4.45
N ASN A 34 18.57 37.34 4.01
CA ASN A 34 18.73 37.06 2.58
C ASN A 34 17.55 36.18 2.13
N SER A 35 16.53 36.88 1.63
CA SER A 35 15.32 36.49 0.92
C SER A 35 15.53 35.63 -0.34
N ASP A 36 16.51 34.72 -0.33
CA ASP A 36 16.82 33.83 -1.44
C ASP A 36 15.90 32.58 -1.40
N SER A 37 15.55 32.04 -0.22
CA SER A 37 14.72 30.82 -0.14
C SER A 37 13.27 31.04 -0.59
N THR A 38 12.63 32.14 -0.19
CA THR A 38 11.25 32.49 -0.58
C THR A 38 11.17 32.87 -2.05
N ARG A 39 12.15 33.61 -2.58
CA ARG A 39 12.20 33.98 -4.00
C ARG A 39 12.48 32.77 -4.90
N ASN A 40 13.35 31.86 -4.47
CA ASN A 40 13.61 30.59 -5.17
C ASN A 40 12.37 29.69 -5.14
N LEU A 41 11.64 29.61 -4.03
CA LEU A 41 10.41 28.81 -3.94
C LEU A 41 9.27 29.37 -4.81
N GLU A 42 9.06 30.69 -4.87
CA GLU A 42 8.05 31.29 -5.77
C GLU A 42 8.42 31.13 -7.25
N THR A 43 9.71 31.24 -7.58
CA THR A 43 10.23 30.97 -8.94
C THR A 43 10.07 29.49 -9.30
N LEU A 44 10.25 28.58 -8.34
CA LEU A 44 10.04 27.15 -8.52
C LEU A 44 8.56 26.83 -8.70
N LYS A 45 7.68 27.38 -7.86
CA LYS A 45 6.22 27.21 -7.96
C LYS A 45 5.67 27.68 -9.31
N SER A 46 6.15 28.80 -9.85
CA SER A 46 5.70 29.29 -11.16
C SER A 46 6.13 28.40 -12.33
N ARG A 47 7.21 27.61 -12.18
CA ARG A 47 7.62 26.59 -13.15
C ARG A 47 6.87 25.27 -13.03
N LEU A 48 6.47 24.92 -11.80
CA LEU A 48 5.79 23.66 -11.48
C LEU A 48 4.27 23.72 -11.63
N ARG A 49 3.66 24.93 -11.53
CA ARG A 49 2.21 25.11 -11.58
C ARG A 49 1.79 25.80 -12.88
N TYR A 50 0.60 25.46 -13.35
CA TYR A 50 -0.04 26.20 -14.43
C TYR A 50 -0.69 27.50 -13.91
N PRO A 51 -0.62 28.61 -14.69
CA PRO A 51 -1.20 29.90 -14.30
C PRO A 51 -2.72 29.82 -14.10
N SER A 52 -3.21 30.63 -13.17
CA SER A 52 -4.63 30.68 -12.80
C SER A 52 -5.45 31.45 -13.84
N ASN A 53 -6.46 30.81 -14.42
CA ASN A 53 -7.66 31.49 -14.89
C ASN A 53 -8.71 31.35 -13.77
N GLN A 54 -9.13 32.45 -13.15
CA GLN A 54 -9.96 32.44 -11.94
C GLN A 54 -11.25 31.60 -12.06
N THR A 55 -11.74 31.17 -10.87
CA THR A 55 -13.04 30.52 -10.53
C THR A 55 -13.08 29.00 -10.30
N GLY A 56 -12.07 28.44 -9.63
CA GLY A 56 -12.22 27.14 -8.95
C GLY A 56 -12.59 27.33 -7.48
N ILE A 57 -13.87 27.18 -7.12
CA ILE A 57 -14.26 27.07 -5.71
C ILE A 57 -13.56 25.83 -5.15
N SER A 58 -12.68 26.03 -4.15
CA SER A 58 -12.15 24.95 -3.32
C SER A 58 -13.35 24.21 -2.70
N LYS A 59 -13.75 23.09 -3.30
CA LYS A 59 -14.74 22.19 -2.72
C LYS A 59 -14.15 21.71 -1.40
N GLN A 60 -14.72 22.15 -0.29
CA GLN A 60 -14.25 21.77 1.04
C GLN A 60 -14.46 20.26 1.19
N LEU A 61 -13.36 19.51 1.29
CA LEU A 61 -13.36 18.08 1.54
C LEU A 61 -13.72 17.85 3.01
N SER A 62 -15.01 17.91 3.33
CA SER A 62 -15.50 17.93 4.71
C SER A 62 -15.59 16.58 5.39
N ASN A 63 -15.20 15.47 4.74
CA ASN A 63 -15.58 14.13 5.22
C ASN A 63 -14.42 13.21 5.63
N TYR A 64 -13.16 13.61 5.44
CA TYR A 64 -12.01 12.77 5.78
C TYR A 64 -10.92 13.57 6.51
N ASP A 65 -10.42 13.05 7.63
CA ASP A 65 -9.21 13.56 8.27
C ASP A 65 -7.98 12.89 7.63
N LEU A 66 -7.23 13.65 6.81
CA LEU A 66 -6.03 13.16 6.13
C LEU A 66 -4.89 12.78 7.10
N ASN A 67 -4.99 13.11 8.40
CA ASN A 67 -4.05 12.64 9.42
C ASN A 67 -4.29 11.17 9.81
N GLU A 68 -5.46 10.59 9.53
CA GLU A 68 -5.76 9.17 9.79
C GLU A 68 -5.16 8.22 8.73
N TYR A 69 -4.67 8.75 7.61
CA TYR A 69 -4.20 7.96 6.48
C TYR A 69 -2.70 8.13 6.29
N ASN A 70 -2.00 7.02 6.14
CA ASN A 70 -0.55 6.99 5.99
C ASN A 70 -0.15 6.24 4.72
N VAL A 71 0.90 6.72 4.08
CA VAL A 71 1.45 6.15 2.86
C VAL A 71 2.94 5.89 3.08
N LYS A 72 3.44 4.73 2.65
CA LYS A 72 4.87 4.41 2.74
C LYS A 72 5.65 5.20 1.68
N THR A 73 6.58 6.04 2.13
CA THR A 73 7.45 6.86 1.29
C THR A 73 8.91 6.45 1.47
N TYR A 74 9.82 7.14 0.79
CA TYR A 74 11.25 6.98 1.04
C TYR A 74 11.65 7.21 2.51
N ASN A 75 10.97 8.12 3.20
CA ASN A 75 11.25 8.46 4.60
C ASN A 75 10.48 7.60 5.60
N GLY A 76 9.86 6.50 5.16
CA GLY A 76 8.94 5.70 5.96
C GLY A 76 7.49 6.14 5.77
N TYR A 77 6.62 5.76 6.70
CA TYR A 77 5.20 6.12 6.62
C TYR A 77 5.01 7.60 6.95
N VAL A 78 4.26 8.29 6.09
CA VAL A 78 3.96 9.73 6.19
C VAL A 78 2.46 9.92 6.08
N THR A 79 1.91 10.85 6.85
CA THR A 79 0.47 11.15 6.77
C THR A 79 0.12 11.77 5.44
N MET A 80 -1.08 11.49 4.95
CA MET A 80 -1.58 12.10 3.71
C MET A 80 -1.71 13.62 3.84
N ASN A 81 -2.02 14.13 5.04
CA ASN A 81 -2.03 15.58 5.30
C ASN A 81 -0.65 16.21 5.06
N GLU A 82 0.42 15.57 5.56
CA GLU A 82 1.78 16.05 5.36
C GLU A 82 2.16 16.06 3.87
N LEU A 83 1.86 14.98 3.14
CA LEU A 83 2.09 14.93 1.69
C LEU A 83 1.28 15.98 0.93
N ASN A 84 0.04 16.21 1.35
CA ASN A 84 -0.84 17.22 0.75
C ASN A 84 -0.22 18.62 0.84
N GLU A 85 0.24 19.01 2.03
CA GLU A 85 0.84 20.34 2.24
C GLU A 85 2.24 20.47 1.67
N LYS A 86 3.10 19.46 1.87
CA LYS A 86 4.54 19.55 1.55
C LYS A 86 4.91 19.08 0.15
N VAL A 87 4.02 18.39 -0.56
CA VAL A 87 4.30 17.87 -1.92
C VAL A 87 3.22 18.27 -2.90
N TYR A 88 1.99 17.79 -2.72
CA TYR A 88 0.94 17.92 -3.74
C TYR A 88 0.56 19.38 -3.99
N LYS A 89 0.30 20.17 -2.93
CA LYS A 89 -0.02 21.59 -3.09
C LYS A 89 1.12 22.35 -3.75
N LEU A 90 2.38 22.03 -3.45
CA LEU A 90 3.53 22.66 -4.11
C LEU A 90 3.54 22.40 -5.63
N LEU A 91 3.16 21.19 -6.04
CA LEU A 91 3.04 20.77 -7.44
C LEU A 91 1.72 21.18 -8.12
N GLY A 92 0.81 21.85 -7.40
CA GLY A 92 -0.48 22.30 -7.95
C GLY A 92 -1.61 21.26 -7.88
N TYR A 93 -1.45 20.26 -7.01
CA TYR A 93 -2.43 19.21 -6.75
C TYR A 93 -2.91 19.26 -5.31
N GLU A 94 -4.00 18.57 -5.02
CA GLU A 94 -4.48 18.33 -3.68
C GLU A 94 -5.14 16.95 -3.61
N ILE A 95 -5.06 16.29 -2.46
CA ILE A 95 -5.72 15.01 -2.23
C ILE A 95 -7.23 15.22 -2.27
N GLU A 96 -7.91 14.51 -3.16
CA GLU A 96 -9.36 14.47 -3.24
C GLU A 96 -9.95 13.34 -2.39
N LEU A 97 -9.35 12.15 -2.45
CA LEU A 97 -9.74 11.01 -1.62
C LEU A 97 -8.50 10.33 -1.03
N PRO A 98 -8.55 9.92 0.25
CA PRO A 98 -7.42 9.24 0.90
C PRO A 98 -7.37 7.74 0.55
N THR A 99 -7.40 7.44 -0.75
CA THR A 99 -7.30 6.08 -1.29
C THR A 99 -5.90 5.50 -1.07
N LEU A 100 -5.83 4.18 -0.93
CA LEU A 100 -4.59 3.42 -0.71
C LEU A 100 -4.45 2.32 -1.77
N PRO A 101 -3.21 1.95 -2.15
CA PRO A 101 -1.94 2.52 -1.69
C PRO A 101 -1.62 3.90 -2.29
N VAL A 102 -2.35 4.32 -3.33
CA VAL A 102 -2.12 5.58 -4.07
C VAL A 102 -3.26 6.57 -3.80
N PRO A 103 -2.99 7.75 -3.23
CA PRO A 103 -4.01 8.80 -3.05
C PRO A 103 -4.61 9.27 -4.38
N THR A 104 -5.91 9.54 -4.40
CA THR A 104 -6.59 10.17 -5.54
C THR A 104 -6.44 11.68 -5.41
N LEU A 105 -5.93 12.31 -6.46
CA LEU A 105 -5.67 13.75 -6.48
C LEU A 105 -6.65 14.48 -7.40
N ARG A 106 -6.85 15.76 -7.12
CA ARG A 106 -7.35 16.75 -8.07
C ARG A 106 -6.29 17.84 -8.31
N MET A 107 -6.31 18.49 -9.47
CA MET A 107 -5.50 19.69 -9.69
C MET A 107 -6.20 20.92 -9.11
N ILE A 108 -5.43 21.77 -8.43
CA ILE A 108 -5.90 23.05 -7.90
C ILE A 108 -6.26 23.98 -9.07
N ASN A 109 -5.42 23.99 -10.10
CA ASN A 109 -5.62 24.71 -11.35
C ASN A 109 -5.38 23.76 -12.52
N GLU A 110 -6.43 23.13 -13.02
CA GLU A 110 -6.33 22.27 -14.19
C GLU A 110 -6.08 23.12 -15.46
N PRO A 111 -5.01 22.85 -16.23
CA PRO A 111 -4.71 23.60 -17.45
C PRO A 111 -5.61 23.22 -18.61
N THR A 112 -5.85 24.14 -19.53
CA THR A 112 -6.43 23.79 -20.84
C THR A 112 -5.42 22.98 -21.66
N CYS A 113 -5.92 22.14 -22.57
CA CYS A 113 -5.04 21.37 -23.45
C CYS A 113 -4.13 22.27 -24.30
N GLU A 114 -4.62 23.42 -24.77
CA GLU A 114 -3.79 24.41 -25.46
C GLU A 114 -2.59 24.86 -24.61
N LEU A 115 -2.81 25.12 -23.33
CA LEU A 115 -1.74 25.51 -22.40
C LEU A 115 -0.75 24.35 -22.17
N VAL A 116 -1.25 23.12 -22.05
CA VAL A 116 -0.40 21.92 -21.91
C VAL A 116 0.54 21.77 -23.10
N PHE A 117 -0.01 21.81 -24.33
CA PHE A 117 0.77 21.64 -25.55
C PHE A 117 1.72 22.82 -25.83
N SER A 118 1.29 24.06 -25.57
CA SER A 118 2.15 25.24 -25.80
C SER A 118 3.33 25.32 -24.82
N GLU A 119 3.12 25.02 -23.53
CA GLU A 119 4.22 24.97 -22.56
C GLU A 119 5.19 23.81 -22.87
N TRP A 120 4.68 22.64 -23.29
CA TRP A 120 5.56 21.57 -23.74
C TRP A 120 6.42 22.00 -24.93
N LEU A 121 5.81 22.65 -25.94
CA LEU A 121 6.54 23.13 -27.12
C LEU A 121 7.64 24.11 -26.74
N LYS A 122 7.32 25.06 -25.85
CA LYS A 122 8.27 26.04 -25.31
C LYS A 122 9.43 25.38 -24.57
N VAL A 123 9.18 24.36 -23.74
CA VAL A 123 10.25 23.61 -23.05
C VAL A 123 11.10 22.85 -24.07
N SER A 124 10.48 22.14 -25.01
CA SER A 124 11.20 21.33 -26.02
C SER A 124 12.15 22.14 -26.92
N GLN A 125 11.89 23.45 -27.08
CA GLN A 125 12.68 24.37 -27.88
C GLN A 125 13.85 25.02 -27.11
N GLN A 126 13.97 24.78 -25.80
CA GLN A 126 15.10 25.32 -25.05
C GLN A 126 16.43 24.73 -25.54
N PRO A 127 17.54 25.48 -25.40
CA PRO A 127 18.86 24.99 -25.80
C PRO A 127 19.19 23.67 -25.10
N GLN A 128 19.45 22.64 -25.90
CA GLN A 128 19.81 21.33 -25.39
C GLN A 128 21.32 21.24 -25.20
N PRO A 129 21.82 20.79 -24.03
CA PRO A 129 23.25 20.67 -23.79
C PRO A 129 23.88 19.60 -24.71
N ASP A 130 25.16 19.77 -25.07
CA ASP A 130 25.89 18.79 -25.89
C ASP A 130 25.99 17.41 -25.21
N LYS A 131 26.06 17.39 -23.87
CA LYS A 131 26.02 16.16 -23.08
C LYS A 131 24.96 16.30 -22.00
N PRO A 132 24.15 15.26 -21.76
CA PRO A 132 23.27 15.16 -20.61
C PRO A 132 24.00 15.50 -19.31
N GLN A 133 23.36 16.30 -18.47
CA GLN A 133 23.93 16.72 -17.19
C GLN A 133 24.12 15.49 -16.29
N ARG A 134 25.26 15.43 -15.57
CA ARG A 134 25.58 14.31 -14.67
C ARG A 134 25.02 14.48 -13.27
N THR A 135 24.50 15.66 -12.96
CA THR A 135 23.91 15.98 -11.66
C THR A 135 22.67 16.85 -11.83
N ILE A 136 21.68 16.64 -10.98
CA ILE A 136 20.54 17.55 -10.85
C ILE A 136 21.04 18.88 -10.25
N PRO A 137 20.76 20.04 -10.86
CA PRO A 137 21.10 21.35 -10.29
C PRO A 137 20.46 21.53 -8.91
N SER A 138 21.20 22.08 -7.94
CA SER A 138 20.71 22.23 -6.56
C SER A 138 19.37 22.96 -6.45
N ARG A 139 19.15 23.97 -7.31
CA ARG A 139 17.91 24.76 -7.37
C ARG A 139 16.66 23.96 -7.78
N ASP A 140 16.85 22.82 -8.46
CA ASP A 140 15.77 21.96 -8.96
C ASP A 140 15.66 20.65 -8.16
N SER A 141 16.64 20.37 -7.28
CA SER A 141 16.77 19.10 -6.56
C SER A 141 15.55 18.77 -5.70
N ASP A 142 15.00 19.74 -4.98
CA ASP A 142 13.80 19.56 -4.17
C ASP A 142 12.63 19.06 -5.02
N ALA A 143 12.34 19.70 -6.15
CA ALA A 143 11.22 19.32 -7.00
C ALA A 143 11.40 17.94 -7.64
N PHE A 144 12.62 17.60 -8.07
CA PHE A 144 12.92 16.25 -8.58
C PHE A 144 12.76 15.19 -7.51
N LEU A 145 13.11 15.49 -6.26
CA LEU A 145 13.08 14.54 -5.15
C LEU A 145 11.81 14.63 -4.31
N LEU A 146 10.72 15.15 -4.90
CA LEU A 146 9.43 15.32 -4.24
C LEU A 146 9.57 16.01 -2.88
N PHE A 147 10.38 17.07 -2.80
CA PHE A 147 10.66 17.84 -1.59
C PHE A 147 11.19 16.99 -0.42
N GLY A 148 11.98 15.96 -0.74
CA GLY A 148 12.63 15.07 0.21
C GLY A 148 11.96 13.72 0.40
N TYR A 149 10.83 13.46 -0.27
CA TYR A 149 10.09 12.18 -0.16
C TYR A 149 10.46 11.14 -1.21
N ALA A 150 11.41 11.43 -2.11
CA ALA A 150 11.98 10.47 -3.06
C ALA A 150 13.49 10.30 -2.89
N ALA A 151 13.98 9.08 -3.11
CA ALA A 151 15.42 8.77 -3.03
C ALA A 151 16.16 9.16 -4.32
N LEU A 152 17.46 9.46 -4.21
CA LEU A 152 18.35 9.67 -5.36
C LEU A 152 19.41 8.57 -5.45
N GLY A 153 19.40 7.82 -6.55
CA GLY A 153 20.43 6.87 -6.96
C GLY A 153 21.31 7.42 -8.09
N LYS A 154 22.47 6.79 -8.31
CA LYS A 154 23.42 7.17 -9.37
C LYS A 154 23.36 6.15 -10.49
N TRP A 155 22.78 6.54 -11.63
CA TRP A 155 22.80 5.76 -12.87
C TRP A 155 22.73 6.70 -14.07
N TYR A 156 23.91 7.08 -14.57
CA TYR A 156 24.01 8.03 -15.68
C TYR A 156 23.97 7.33 -17.04
N ILE A 157 23.13 7.85 -17.94
CA ILE A 157 23.02 7.44 -19.34
C ILE A 157 23.07 8.68 -20.23
N ASN A 158 23.76 8.57 -21.37
CA ASN A 158 23.78 9.60 -22.41
C ASN A 158 23.35 8.97 -23.74
N ASP A 159 22.09 9.16 -24.12
CA ASP A 159 21.57 8.64 -25.39
C ASP A 159 21.52 9.70 -26.49
N LYS A 160 21.77 10.97 -26.17
CA LYS A 160 21.78 12.06 -27.17
C LYS A 160 22.84 11.84 -28.27
N ASN A 161 24.06 11.56 -27.84
CA ASN A 161 25.26 11.58 -28.70
C ASN A 161 26.07 10.27 -28.60
N SER A 162 25.44 9.19 -28.17
CA SER A 162 26.11 7.89 -28.03
C SER A 162 26.11 7.12 -29.35
N LEU A 163 27.27 6.57 -29.72
CA LEU A 163 27.39 5.59 -30.82
C LEU A 163 26.58 4.31 -30.53
N PHE A 164 26.33 4.03 -29.26
CA PHE A 164 25.54 2.91 -28.74
C PHE A 164 24.16 3.37 -28.23
N GLY A 165 23.78 4.62 -28.48
CA GLY A 165 22.46 5.11 -28.10
C GLY A 165 21.38 4.26 -28.78
N GLU A 166 20.27 4.04 -28.09
CA GLU A 166 19.21 3.22 -28.64
C GLU A 166 18.66 3.86 -29.93
N LYS A 167 18.42 3.04 -30.96
CA LYS A 167 17.84 3.47 -32.24
C LYS A 167 16.67 2.57 -32.61
N PRO A 168 15.68 3.08 -33.37
CA PRO A 168 14.58 2.24 -33.83
C PRO A 168 15.09 1.02 -34.61
N ARG A 169 14.47 -0.13 -34.36
CA ARG A 169 14.82 -1.39 -35.03
C ARG A 169 13.58 -2.27 -35.23
N ASN A 170 13.65 -3.22 -36.16
CA ASN A 170 12.59 -4.17 -36.50
C ASN A 170 11.27 -3.56 -37.05
N TRP A 171 11.22 -2.25 -37.30
CA TRP A 171 10.06 -1.59 -37.94
C TRP A 171 9.82 -2.04 -39.40
N ASP A 172 10.84 -2.61 -40.03
CA ASP A 172 10.79 -3.22 -41.36
C ASP A 172 10.39 -4.72 -41.35
N ARG A 173 10.08 -5.29 -40.16
CA ARG A 173 9.76 -6.71 -39.96
C ARG A 173 8.40 -6.93 -39.28
N ILE A 174 7.53 -5.93 -39.26
CA ILE A 174 6.17 -5.99 -38.67
C ILE A 174 5.40 -7.24 -39.13
N SER A 175 5.45 -7.61 -40.42
CA SER A 175 4.77 -8.83 -40.94
C SER A 175 5.18 -10.08 -40.18
N GLU A 176 6.48 -10.27 -39.94
CA GLU A 176 7.04 -11.40 -39.18
C GLU A 176 6.62 -11.32 -37.71
N LEU A 177 6.63 -10.13 -37.13
CA LEU A 177 6.25 -9.91 -35.73
C LEU A 177 4.76 -10.18 -35.48
N MET A 178 3.90 -10.01 -36.48
CA MET A 178 2.47 -10.36 -36.37
C MET A 178 2.27 -11.86 -36.10
N ASP A 179 3.20 -12.73 -36.51
CA ASP A 179 3.15 -14.17 -36.23
C ASP A 179 3.73 -14.55 -34.86
N TYR A 180 4.42 -13.63 -34.18
CA TYR A 180 5.02 -13.91 -32.88
C TYR A 180 3.95 -14.15 -31.80
N SER A 181 4.22 -15.10 -30.90
CA SER A 181 3.46 -15.25 -29.67
C SER A 181 3.66 -14.05 -28.74
N LYS A 182 2.78 -13.89 -27.74
CA LYS A 182 2.93 -12.85 -26.70
C LYS A 182 4.30 -12.92 -26.00
N ASP A 183 4.82 -14.12 -25.75
CA ASP A 183 6.13 -14.32 -25.14
C ASP A 183 7.29 -13.97 -26.08
N GLN A 184 7.15 -14.25 -27.38
CA GLN A 184 8.15 -13.86 -28.38
C GLN A 184 8.20 -12.33 -28.52
N LEU A 185 7.05 -11.65 -28.55
CA LEU A 185 6.96 -10.19 -28.52
C LEU A 185 7.54 -9.62 -27.23
N GLY A 186 7.21 -10.21 -26.07
CA GLY A 186 7.74 -9.78 -24.78
C GLY A 186 9.27 -9.85 -24.70
N LYS A 187 9.88 -10.92 -25.23
CA LYS A 187 11.34 -11.09 -25.32
C LYS A 187 12.05 -10.03 -26.16
N MET A 188 11.35 -9.25 -26.98
CA MET A 188 11.96 -8.18 -27.77
C MET A 188 12.36 -6.96 -26.94
N ALA A 189 11.76 -6.79 -25.76
CA ALA A 189 12.02 -5.68 -24.85
C ALA A 189 12.35 -6.20 -23.44
N TYR A 190 11.37 -6.27 -22.54
CA TYR A 190 11.57 -6.57 -21.12
C TYR A 190 11.06 -7.97 -20.75
N HIS A 191 11.23 -8.96 -21.63
CA HIS A 191 10.84 -10.36 -21.39
C HIS A 191 9.42 -10.53 -20.84
N LYS A 192 9.29 -10.93 -19.56
CA LYS A 192 8.00 -11.23 -18.93
C LYS A 192 7.23 -9.95 -18.67
N GLU A 193 7.90 -8.89 -18.22
CA GLU A 193 7.29 -7.62 -17.88
C GLU A 193 6.56 -7.02 -19.09
N SER A 194 7.12 -7.15 -20.29
CA SER A 194 6.45 -6.76 -21.54
C SER A 194 5.17 -7.55 -21.84
N VAL A 195 5.07 -8.82 -21.40
CA VAL A 195 3.85 -9.63 -21.60
C VAL A 195 2.65 -9.05 -20.83
N SER A 196 2.89 -8.31 -19.74
CA SER A 196 1.81 -7.64 -18.99
C SER A 196 0.97 -6.69 -19.85
N MET A 197 1.58 -6.06 -20.86
CA MET A 197 0.90 -5.18 -21.81
C MET A 197 -0.09 -5.97 -22.67
N TYR A 198 0.30 -7.17 -23.12
CA TYR A 198 -0.60 -8.05 -23.86
C TYR A 198 -1.78 -8.49 -23.00
N HIS A 199 -1.55 -8.88 -21.73
CA HIS A 199 -2.62 -9.27 -20.82
C HIS A 199 -3.62 -8.13 -20.59
N ALA A 200 -3.12 -6.90 -20.37
CA ALA A 200 -3.96 -5.73 -20.18
C ALA A 200 -4.84 -5.43 -21.41
N MET A 201 -4.27 -5.49 -22.62
CA MET A 201 -5.00 -5.28 -23.88
C MET A 201 -5.96 -6.43 -24.21
N ALA A 202 -5.64 -7.66 -23.81
CA ALA A 202 -6.52 -8.81 -23.98
C ALA A 202 -7.74 -8.73 -23.05
N ALA A 203 -7.54 -8.32 -21.80
CA ALA A 203 -8.62 -8.08 -20.85
C ALA A 203 -9.50 -6.88 -21.26
N ASN A 204 -8.92 -5.90 -21.97
CA ASN A 204 -9.60 -4.70 -22.46
C ASN A 204 -9.52 -4.61 -23.99
N ARG A 205 -10.18 -5.55 -24.67
CA ARG A 205 -10.18 -5.73 -26.13
C ARG A 205 -10.25 -4.41 -26.90
N LEU A 206 -9.42 -4.30 -27.94
CA LEU A 206 -9.25 -3.07 -28.73
C LEU A 206 -9.97 -3.11 -30.08
N ASP A 207 -11.00 -3.95 -30.23
CA ASP A 207 -11.69 -4.17 -31.50
C ASP A 207 -12.19 -2.88 -32.15
N GLY A 208 -11.70 -2.60 -33.36
CA GLY A 208 -12.12 -1.43 -34.12
C GLY A 208 -11.62 -0.09 -33.57
N LYS A 209 -10.89 -0.09 -32.45
CA LYS A 209 -10.41 1.11 -31.76
C LYS A 209 -9.20 1.71 -32.45
N SER A 210 -9.12 3.02 -32.43
CA SER A 210 -7.94 3.78 -32.82
C SER A 210 -7.12 4.13 -31.58
N GLY A 211 -5.80 4.03 -31.65
CA GLY A 211 -4.95 4.37 -30.51
C GLY A 211 -3.64 5.02 -30.86
N VAL A 212 -2.95 5.42 -29.80
CA VAL A 212 -1.65 6.09 -29.87
C VAL A 212 -0.64 5.41 -28.95
N VAL A 213 0.57 5.15 -29.44
CA VAL A 213 1.68 4.63 -28.64
C VAL A 213 2.70 5.75 -28.43
N ILE A 214 3.06 6.01 -27.18
CA ILE A 214 4.01 7.06 -26.80
C ILE A 214 5.35 6.42 -26.44
N GLY A 215 6.34 6.61 -27.34
CA GLY A 215 7.68 6.05 -27.24
C GLY A 215 7.71 4.57 -27.59
N SER A 216 8.36 4.21 -28.70
CA SER A 216 8.45 2.82 -29.14
C SER A 216 9.65 2.61 -30.07
N MET A 217 10.70 2.02 -29.51
CA MET A 217 11.92 1.73 -30.28
C MET A 217 11.76 0.54 -31.22
N GLN A 218 10.80 -0.33 -30.94
CA GLN A 218 10.48 -1.53 -31.70
C GLN A 218 8.97 -1.72 -31.66
N PRO A 219 8.33 -2.17 -32.76
CA PRO A 219 6.88 -2.12 -32.92
C PRO A 219 6.10 -3.19 -32.12
N TRP A 220 6.60 -3.63 -30.96
CA TRP A 220 6.02 -4.75 -30.22
C TRP A 220 4.71 -4.36 -29.52
N VAL A 221 4.59 -3.14 -28.98
CA VAL A 221 3.35 -2.64 -28.35
C VAL A 221 2.26 -2.45 -29.41
N GLU A 222 2.64 -1.92 -30.57
CA GLU A 222 1.80 -1.72 -31.73
C GLU A 222 1.27 -3.05 -32.25
N VAL A 223 2.15 -4.04 -32.43
CA VAL A 223 1.77 -5.40 -32.83
C VAL A 223 0.84 -6.03 -31.79
N MET A 224 1.13 -5.91 -30.49
CA MET A 224 0.23 -6.39 -29.43
C MET A 224 -1.15 -5.73 -29.52
N ALA A 225 -1.22 -4.43 -29.77
CA ALA A 225 -2.48 -3.72 -29.93
C ALA A 225 -3.27 -4.20 -31.17
N LEU A 226 -2.61 -4.35 -32.32
CA LEU A 226 -3.24 -4.86 -33.55
C LEU A 226 -3.76 -6.29 -33.38
N LYS A 227 -2.99 -7.16 -32.70
CA LYS A 227 -3.41 -8.54 -32.38
C LYS A 227 -4.61 -8.58 -31.43
N ASN A 228 -4.78 -7.57 -30.58
CA ASN A 228 -5.93 -7.41 -29.69
C ASN A 228 -7.08 -6.59 -30.29
N GLY A 229 -7.08 -6.38 -31.62
CA GLY A 229 -8.22 -5.86 -32.36
C GLY A 229 -8.12 -4.39 -32.78
N ALA A 230 -7.04 -3.68 -32.40
CA ALA A 230 -6.86 -2.28 -32.76
C ALA A 230 -6.94 -2.08 -34.28
N LYS A 231 -7.75 -1.12 -34.71
CA LYS A 231 -7.93 -0.78 -36.13
C LYS A 231 -6.73 0.01 -36.65
N THR A 232 -6.38 1.08 -35.94
CA THR A 232 -5.25 1.95 -36.29
C THR A 232 -4.42 2.33 -35.07
N VAL A 233 -3.11 2.50 -35.28
CA VAL A 233 -2.15 2.90 -34.25
C VAL A 233 -1.25 4.02 -34.78
N LEU A 234 -1.21 5.14 -34.07
CA LEU A 234 -0.23 6.22 -34.28
C LEU A 234 0.92 6.06 -33.28
N THR A 235 2.16 6.04 -33.74
CA THR A 235 3.33 5.99 -32.86
C THR A 235 3.99 7.36 -32.78
N VAL A 236 4.20 7.87 -31.56
CA VAL A 236 4.96 9.11 -31.32
C VAL A 236 6.39 8.73 -30.91
N GLU A 237 7.37 9.00 -31.78
CA GLU A 237 8.76 8.57 -31.60
C GLU A 237 9.74 9.64 -32.07
N TYR A 238 10.87 9.80 -31.38
CA TYR A 238 11.87 10.85 -31.66
C TYR A 238 12.60 10.64 -32.99
N ASN A 239 12.59 9.41 -33.51
CA ASN A 239 13.27 9.02 -34.72
C ASN A 239 12.25 8.68 -35.81
N PRO A 240 12.54 8.97 -37.09
CA PRO A 240 11.74 8.49 -38.20
C PRO A 240 11.64 6.96 -38.20
N LEU A 241 10.43 6.43 -38.37
CA LEU A 241 10.16 5.00 -38.39
C LEU A 241 9.84 4.55 -39.82
N LYS A 242 10.39 3.40 -40.23
CA LYS A 242 10.13 2.81 -41.55
C LYS A 242 9.05 1.73 -41.42
N ILE A 243 7.80 2.11 -41.63
CA ILE A 243 6.65 1.19 -41.60
C ILE A 243 6.53 0.47 -42.95
N GLN A 244 6.37 -0.85 -42.94
CA GLN A 244 6.15 -1.66 -44.15
C GLN A 244 4.87 -1.26 -44.88
N ASP A 245 4.89 -1.32 -46.21
CA ASP A 245 3.81 -0.79 -47.05
C ASP A 245 2.43 -1.38 -46.73
N GLU A 246 2.37 -2.68 -46.44
CA GLU A 246 1.13 -3.41 -46.09
C GLU A 246 0.50 -3.00 -44.75
N PHE A 247 1.23 -2.25 -43.89
CA PHE A 247 0.71 -1.75 -42.62
C PHE A 247 0.44 -0.25 -42.63
N LYS A 248 0.68 0.47 -43.73
CA LYS A 248 0.52 1.94 -43.77
C LYS A 248 -0.93 2.43 -43.63
N ASP A 249 -1.90 1.56 -43.84
CA ASP A 249 -3.33 1.82 -43.60
C ASP A 249 -3.70 1.67 -42.10
N ARG A 250 -2.93 0.89 -41.34
CA ARG A 250 -3.17 0.59 -39.92
C ARG A 250 -2.18 1.24 -38.97
N MET A 251 -0.98 1.58 -39.43
CA MET A 251 0.10 2.12 -38.61
C MET A 251 0.67 3.39 -39.22
N SER A 252 0.91 4.38 -38.36
CA SER A 252 1.56 5.63 -38.73
C SER A 252 2.50 6.08 -37.63
N ALA A 253 3.43 6.98 -37.96
CA ALA A 253 4.39 7.53 -37.02
C ALA A 253 4.47 9.05 -37.14
N ILE A 254 4.77 9.73 -36.05
CA ILE A 254 4.93 11.19 -36.00
C ILE A 254 6.02 11.58 -35.01
N LEU A 255 6.78 12.62 -35.34
CA LEU A 255 7.77 13.18 -34.43
C LEU A 255 7.07 13.96 -33.30
N PRO A 256 7.57 13.93 -32.04
CA PRO A 256 6.98 14.67 -30.92
C PRO A 256 6.73 16.15 -31.21
N SER A 257 7.67 16.82 -31.89
CA SER A 257 7.55 18.24 -32.23
C SER A 257 6.45 18.52 -33.25
N GLU A 258 6.24 17.61 -34.20
CA GLU A 258 5.14 17.70 -35.19
C GLU A 258 3.80 17.37 -34.55
N PHE A 259 3.78 16.34 -33.70
CA PHE A 259 2.60 15.93 -32.94
C PHE A 259 2.06 17.10 -32.12
N VAL A 260 2.93 17.80 -31.39
CA VAL A 260 2.54 18.96 -30.57
C VAL A 260 2.11 20.15 -31.42
N LYS A 261 2.78 20.44 -32.55
CA LYS A 261 2.34 21.52 -33.47
C LYS A 261 0.96 21.25 -34.07
N LYS A 262 0.62 19.98 -34.28
CA LYS A 262 -0.64 19.52 -34.87
C LYS A 262 -1.62 18.95 -33.84
N TYR A 263 -1.46 19.26 -32.54
CA TYR A 263 -2.23 18.61 -31.47
C TYR A 263 -3.75 18.72 -31.67
N ARG A 264 -4.23 19.79 -32.31
CA ARG A 264 -5.65 19.99 -32.63
C ARG A 264 -6.22 18.90 -33.54
N ASP A 265 -5.39 18.30 -34.39
CA ASP A 265 -5.77 17.18 -35.27
C ASP A 265 -5.93 15.86 -34.49
N TYR A 266 -5.53 15.85 -33.22
CA TYR A 266 -5.47 14.70 -32.32
C TYR A 266 -6.24 14.89 -31.00
N TYR A 267 -6.83 16.07 -30.78
CA TYR A 267 -7.61 16.37 -29.59
C TYR A 267 -8.81 15.41 -29.47
N GLU A 268 -8.95 14.74 -28.32
CA GLU A 268 -9.99 13.73 -28.04
C GLU A 268 -10.21 12.72 -29.20
N LYS A 269 -9.14 12.31 -29.87
CA LYS A 269 -9.22 11.49 -31.08
C LYS A 269 -9.12 10.00 -30.81
N PHE A 270 -8.31 9.60 -29.84
CA PHE A 270 -7.94 8.20 -29.64
C PHE A 270 -8.84 7.51 -28.62
N ASP A 271 -9.20 6.26 -28.91
CA ASP A 271 -9.94 5.40 -28.00
C ASP A 271 -9.03 4.77 -26.93
N PHE A 272 -7.75 4.63 -27.25
CA PHE A 272 -6.74 4.19 -26.29
C PHE A 272 -5.37 4.84 -26.51
N ALA A 273 -4.56 4.84 -25.45
CA ALA A 273 -3.15 5.19 -25.48
C ALA A 273 -2.35 4.10 -24.79
N ALA A 274 -1.11 3.87 -25.23
CA ALA A 274 -0.19 2.96 -24.57
C ALA A 274 1.20 3.58 -24.44
N SER A 275 1.87 3.31 -23.32
CA SER A 275 3.28 3.64 -23.14
C SER A 275 3.93 2.61 -22.23
N PHE A 276 5.10 2.09 -22.66
CA PHE A 276 5.86 1.12 -21.91
C PHE A 276 7.32 1.56 -21.82
N SER A 277 7.79 1.82 -20.61
CA SER A 277 9.15 2.26 -20.30
C SER A 277 9.65 3.42 -21.19
N SER A 278 8.90 4.53 -21.16
CA SER A 278 9.22 5.74 -21.93
C SER A 278 9.04 7.01 -21.08
N ILE A 279 7.85 7.20 -20.50
CA ILE A 279 7.48 8.43 -19.79
C ILE A 279 8.37 8.69 -18.56
N GLU A 280 8.91 7.65 -17.94
CA GLU A 280 9.78 7.75 -16.76
C GLU A 280 11.09 8.50 -16.99
N HIS A 281 11.50 8.62 -18.26
CA HIS A 281 12.72 9.32 -18.67
C HIS A 281 12.50 10.83 -18.87
N SER A 282 11.24 11.27 -19.05
CA SER A 282 10.90 12.64 -19.45
C SER A 282 11.40 13.69 -18.45
N GLY A 283 12.21 14.65 -18.92
CA GLY A 283 12.73 15.75 -18.10
C GLY A 283 13.95 15.39 -17.25
N LEU A 284 14.55 14.20 -17.44
CA LEU A 284 15.81 13.82 -16.80
C LEU A 284 17.05 14.19 -17.63
N GLY A 285 16.86 14.63 -18.88
CA GLY A 285 17.94 15.05 -19.77
C GLY A 285 18.71 13.90 -20.43
N ARG A 286 18.30 12.64 -20.22
CA ARG A 286 18.93 11.42 -20.80
C ARG A 286 19.14 11.53 -22.31
N TYR A 287 18.16 12.09 -23.02
CA TYR A 287 18.17 12.23 -24.47
C TYR A 287 18.63 13.62 -24.94
N GLY A 288 19.13 14.45 -24.01
CA GLY A 288 19.46 15.85 -24.28
C GLY A 288 18.30 16.82 -24.05
N ASP A 289 17.14 16.31 -23.64
CA ASP A 289 15.99 17.11 -23.22
C ASP A 289 16.37 18.07 -22.08
N PRO A 290 15.74 19.26 -22.01
CA PRO A 290 15.90 20.14 -20.86
C PRO A 290 15.43 19.45 -19.58
N LEU A 291 16.10 19.75 -18.46
CA LEU A 291 15.68 19.23 -17.16
C LEU A 291 14.33 19.82 -16.76
N ASP A 292 13.37 18.94 -16.52
CA ASP A 292 12.01 19.28 -16.07
C ASP A 292 11.56 18.31 -14.95
N PRO A 293 11.47 18.79 -13.69
CA PRO A 293 10.99 17.98 -12.57
C PRO A 293 9.60 17.38 -12.79
N ILE A 294 8.77 17.96 -13.67
CA ILE A 294 7.39 17.51 -13.97
C ILE A 294 7.22 17.06 -15.43
N GLY A 295 8.31 16.76 -16.14
CA GLY A 295 8.26 16.38 -17.56
C GLY A 295 7.37 15.17 -17.85
N ASP A 296 7.42 14.15 -17.01
CA ASP A 296 6.53 12.98 -17.04
C ASP A 296 5.05 13.35 -16.82
N LEU A 297 4.76 14.26 -15.89
CA LEU A 297 3.39 14.75 -15.64
C LEU A 297 2.84 15.53 -16.84
N ARG A 298 3.69 16.29 -17.54
CA ARG A 298 3.30 16.97 -18.79
C ARG A 298 2.97 15.98 -19.90
N GLU A 299 3.70 14.87 -20.01
CA GLU A 299 3.35 13.79 -20.93
C GLU A 299 1.98 13.19 -20.61
N MET A 300 1.70 12.92 -19.32
CA MET A 300 0.39 12.42 -18.89
C MET A 300 -0.76 13.37 -19.23
N LEU A 301 -0.57 14.68 -19.03
CA LEU A 301 -1.58 15.68 -19.40
C LEU A 301 -1.81 15.75 -20.92
N LYS A 302 -0.76 15.60 -21.75
CA LYS A 302 -0.94 15.49 -23.20
C LYS A 302 -1.74 14.25 -23.59
N ILE A 303 -1.44 13.11 -22.97
CA ILE A 303 -2.17 11.85 -23.19
C ILE A 303 -3.65 12.03 -22.83
N LYS A 304 -3.95 12.66 -21.68
CA LYS A 304 -5.32 12.99 -21.27
C LYS A 304 -6.05 13.81 -22.34
N CYS A 305 -5.40 14.80 -22.94
CA CYS A 305 -6.00 15.69 -23.93
C CYS A 305 -6.32 15.04 -25.28
N ILE A 306 -5.60 13.98 -25.67
CA ILE A 306 -5.78 13.32 -26.98
C ILE A 306 -6.66 12.08 -26.90
N LEU A 307 -6.89 11.57 -25.70
CA LEU A 307 -7.83 10.51 -25.43
C LEU A 307 -9.25 11.04 -25.44
N LYS A 308 -10.17 10.26 -26.00
CA LYS A 308 -11.61 10.46 -25.78
C LYS A 308 -11.92 10.31 -24.30
N LYS A 309 -13.02 10.95 -23.86
CA LYS A 309 -13.60 10.67 -22.54
C LYS A 309 -13.91 9.18 -22.40
N GLY A 310 -13.49 8.56 -21.29
CA GLY A 310 -13.57 7.11 -21.10
C GLY A 310 -12.58 6.28 -21.93
N GLY A 311 -11.66 6.94 -22.64
CA GLY A 311 -10.60 6.27 -23.40
C GLY A 311 -9.63 5.55 -22.47
N LEU A 312 -9.07 4.43 -22.95
CA LEU A 312 -8.20 3.56 -22.16
C LEU A 312 -6.74 4.02 -22.22
N LEU A 313 -6.03 3.95 -21.10
CA LEU A 313 -4.60 4.13 -21.05
C LEU A 313 -3.94 2.87 -20.48
N PHE A 314 -3.04 2.28 -21.26
CA PHE A 314 -2.19 1.17 -20.84
C PHE A 314 -0.79 1.71 -20.54
N LEU A 315 -0.41 1.65 -19.27
CA LEU A 315 0.78 2.35 -18.79
C LEU A 315 1.68 1.40 -18.01
N ALA A 316 2.94 1.32 -18.41
CA ALA A 316 3.93 0.50 -17.73
C ALA A 316 5.25 1.26 -17.56
N PHE A 317 5.73 1.32 -16.34
CA PHE A 317 6.99 1.95 -15.94
C PHE A 317 7.50 1.32 -14.64
N PRO A 318 8.73 1.63 -14.19
CA PRO A 318 9.27 1.11 -12.94
C PRO A 318 8.44 1.48 -11.70
N LEU A 319 7.93 0.48 -10.98
CA LEU A 319 7.18 0.61 -9.74
C LEU A 319 8.04 0.20 -8.53
N GLY A 320 7.96 0.96 -7.44
CA GLY A 320 8.76 0.75 -6.24
C GLY A 320 8.59 1.86 -5.21
N THR A 321 9.58 2.06 -4.33
CA THR A 321 9.66 3.27 -3.51
C THR A 321 10.06 4.47 -4.39
N ASP A 322 9.33 5.58 -4.28
CA ASP A 322 9.56 6.83 -5.04
C ASP A 322 11.06 7.18 -5.06
N SER A 323 11.67 7.16 -6.25
CA SER A 323 13.09 7.45 -6.41
C SER A 323 13.48 7.80 -7.84
N ILE A 324 14.67 8.38 -8.01
CA ILE A 324 15.29 8.66 -9.30
C ILE A 324 16.63 7.95 -9.37
N GLN A 325 16.81 7.09 -10.38
CA GLN A 325 18.12 6.61 -10.80
C GLN A 325 18.69 7.63 -11.78
N TYR A 326 19.40 8.65 -11.27
CA TYR A 326 19.70 9.81 -12.09
C TYR A 326 20.87 9.58 -13.05
N ASN A 327 20.74 9.85 -14.35
CA ASN A 327 19.58 10.37 -15.12
C ASN A 327 18.82 9.30 -15.92
N ALA A 328 19.05 8.01 -15.65
CA ALA A 328 18.41 6.89 -16.33
C ALA A 328 16.87 6.94 -16.29
N HIS A 329 16.24 6.90 -15.11
CA HIS A 329 14.78 6.81 -14.99
C HIS A 329 14.24 7.14 -13.58
N ARG A 330 12.91 7.34 -13.51
CA ARG A 330 12.15 7.40 -12.25
C ARG A 330 11.60 6.02 -11.87
N ILE A 331 11.55 5.74 -10.57
CA ILE A 331 10.81 4.65 -9.96
C ILE A 331 9.62 5.27 -9.22
N TYR A 332 8.42 4.82 -9.56
CA TYR A 332 7.16 5.38 -9.11
C TYR A 332 6.67 4.64 -7.88
N GLY A 333 6.59 5.36 -6.77
CA GLY A 333 5.89 4.91 -5.56
C GLY A 333 4.58 5.66 -5.39
N PRO A 334 3.93 5.50 -4.23
CA PRO A 334 2.61 6.06 -3.99
C PRO A 334 2.49 7.56 -4.27
N VAL A 335 3.55 8.33 -4.02
CA VAL A 335 3.51 9.79 -4.12
C VAL A 335 3.55 10.23 -5.57
N ARG A 336 4.47 9.70 -6.38
CA ARG A 336 4.52 10.05 -7.80
C ARG A 336 3.40 9.38 -8.60
N LEU A 337 3.00 8.16 -8.24
CA LEU A 337 1.87 7.47 -8.88
C LEU A 337 0.56 8.27 -8.78
N ALA A 338 0.29 8.87 -7.62
CA ALA A 338 -0.89 9.71 -7.42
C ALA A 338 -0.95 10.88 -8.42
N LEU A 339 0.20 11.47 -8.72
CA LEU A 339 0.34 12.53 -9.72
C LEU A 339 0.16 12.01 -11.15
N MET A 340 0.66 10.81 -11.45
CA MET A 340 0.51 10.17 -12.77
C MET A 340 -0.94 9.79 -13.08
N PHE A 341 -1.73 9.39 -12.08
CA PHE A 341 -3.13 8.98 -12.29
C PHE A 341 -4.14 10.11 -12.27
N TYR A 342 -3.70 11.35 -12.09
CA TYR A 342 -4.63 12.47 -12.15
C TYR A 342 -5.41 12.50 -13.47
N GLY A 343 -6.75 12.55 -13.37
CA GLY A 343 -7.66 12.54 -14.51
C GLY A 343 -7.97 11.15 -15.09
N PHE A 344 -7.47 10.10 -14.45
CA PHE A 344 -7.72 8.72 -14.83
C PHE A 344 -8.28 7.91 -13.66
N GLU A 345 -9.26 7.06 -13.94
CA GLU A 345 -9.72 6.00 -13.06
C GLU A 345 -8.82 4.77 -13.23
N TRP A 346 -8.27 4.25 -12.14
CA TRP A 346 -7.45 3.04 -12.18
C TRP A 346 -8.36 1.80 -12.19
N LEU A 347 -8.31 1.03 -13.29
CA LEU A 347 -9.20 -0.10 -13.52
C LEU A 347 -8.60 -1.44 -13.07
N SER A 348 -7.33 -1.68 -13.39
CA SER A 348 -6.66 -2.96 -13.12
C SER A 348 -5.14 -2.87 -13.29
N THR A 349 -4.43 -3.82 -12.69
CA THR A 349 -2.98 -3.99 -12.83
C THR A 349 -2.64 -5.41 -13.26
N PHE A 350 -1.74 -5.53 -14.22
CA PHE A 350 -1.33 -6.80 -14.82
C PHE A 350 0.17 -7.02 -14.68
N ASN A 351 0.57 -8.26 -14.46
CA ASN A 351 1.95 -8.70 -14.52
C ASN A 351 2.19 -9.62 -15.72
N GLY A 352 3.45 -10.00 -15.92
CA GLY A 352 3.86 -10.88 -17.02
C GLY A 352 3.58 -12.37 -16.82
N GLU A 353 3.21 -12.78 -15.61
CA GLU A 353 3.14 -14.19 -15.21
C GLU A 353 1.71 -14.74 -15.25
N GLN A 354 0.72 -13.89 -14.98
CA GLN A 354 -0.69 -14.24 -14.92
C GLN A 354 -1.50 -13.35 -15.86
N GLU A 355 -2.48 -13.94 -16.55
CA GLU A 355 -3.38 -13.21 -17.46
C GLU A 355 -4.42 -12.37 -16.73
N GLN A 356 -4.77 -12.78 -15.50
CA GLN A 356 -5.75 -12.09 -14.68
C GLN A 356 -5.13 -10.86 -13.99
N PRO A 357 -5.91 -9.80 -13.77
CA PRO A 357 -5.45 -8.66 -13.00
C PRO A 357 -5.23 -9.04 -11.53
N PHE A 358 -4.38 -8.27 -10.85
CA PHE A 358 -4.16 -8.39 -9.41
C PHE A 358 -4.27 -7.02 -8.74
N ASP A 359 -4.56 -7.01 -7.44
CA ASP A 359 -4.66 -5.79 -6.65
C ASP A 359 -3.25 -5.33 -6.24
N LEU A 360 -2.82 -4.18 -6.77
CA LEU A 360 -1.59 -3.53 -6.31
C LEU A 360 -1.85 -2.89 -4.94
N ASN A 361 -1.10 -3.31 -3.93
CA ASN A 361 -1.17 -2.87 -2.55
C ASN A 361 0.21 -2.37 -2.07
N SER A 362 0.30 -1.89 -0.83
CA SER A 362 1.58 -1.36 -0.32
C SER A 362 2.67 -2.43 -0.28
N LEU A 363 2.32 -3.68 0.02
CA LEU A 363 3.29 -4.78 0.12
C LEU A 363 3.92 -5.10 -1.24
N ASN A 364 3.12 -5.28 -2.29
CA ASN A 364 3.64 -5.62 -3.62
C ASN A 364 4.29 -4.42 -4.33
N LEU A 365 3.82 -3.19 -4.09
CA LEU A 365 4.45 -1.95 -4.56
C LEU A 365 5.84 -1.75 -3.95
N HIS A 366 6.04 -2.08 -2.68
CA HIS A 366 7.32 -1.97 -1.98
C HIS A 366 8.06 -3.31 -1.83
N SER A 367 7.65 -4.35 -2.55
CA SER A 367 8.18 -5.73 -2.42
C SER A 367 9.66 -5.85 -2.81
N LYS A 368 10.16 -4.91 -3.60
CA LYS A 368 11.54 -4.87 -4.09
C LYS A 368 12.37 -3.93 -3.21
N VAL A 369 13.60 -4.35 -2.87
CA VAL A 369 14.53 -3.59 -2.03
C VAL A 369 14.82 -2.22 -2.65
N LYS A 370 15.18 -1.21 -1.85
CA LYS A 370 15.48 0.16 -2.29
C LYS A 370 16.26 0.19 -3.63
N PHE A 371 15.67 0.82 -4.65
CA PHE A 371 16.14 0.96 -6.03
C PHE A 371 15.95 -0.24 -6.98
N GLN A 372 15.41 -1.36 -6.50
CA GLN A 372 14.85 -2.39 -7.37
C GLN A 372 13.40 -2.02 -7.73
N GLN A 373 12.92 -2.55 -8.85
CA GLN A 373 11.63 -2.18 -9.43
C GLN A 373 10.92 -3.41 -9.98
N ALA A 374 9.59 -3.36 -10.01
CA ALA A 374 8.78 -4.18 -10.88
C ALA A 374 8.28 -3.32 -12.06
N GLN A 375 7.96 -3.93 -13.21
CA GLN A 375 7.22 -3.26 -14.26
C GLN A 375 5.91 -4.02 -14.46
N TYR A 376 4.81 -3.36 -14.12
CA TYR A 376 3.44 -3.84 -14.31
C TYR A 376 2.73 -2.93 -15.30
N THR A 377 1.79 -3.48 -16.06
CA THR A 377 0.92 -2.65 -16.91
C THR A 377 -0.35 -2.33 -16.14
N MET A 378 -0.64 -1.04 -16.02
CA MET A 378 -1.84 -0.53 -15.38
C MET A 378 -2.80 -0.07 -16.47
N SER A 379 -4.02 -0.60 -16.42
CA SER A 379 -5.12 -0.12 -17.25
C SER A 379 -5.87 0.95 -16.48
N THR A 380 -5.98 2.12 -17.09
CA THR A 380 -6.77 3.23 -16.55
C THR A 380 -7.73 3.76 -17.62
N SER A 381 -8.77 4.48 -17.22
CA SER A 381 -9.68 5.17 -18.15
C SER A 381 -9.80 6.64 -17.83
N GLU A 382 -9.87 7.49 -18.85
CA GLU A 382 -10.12 8.91 -18.64
C GLU A 382 -11.50 9.13 -17.97
N CYS A 383 -11.56 9.96 -16.93
CA CYS A 383 -12.78 10.17 -16.14
C CYS A 383 -13.91 10.84 -16.97
N ALA A 384 -15.02 10.12 -17.18
CA ALA A 384 -16.21 10.70 -17.82
C ALA A 384 -16.87 11.76 -16.92
N THR A 385 -16.89 13.02 -17.35
CA THR A 385 -17.68 14.07 -16.69
C THR A 385 -19.16 13.88 -16.99
N ILE A 386 -19.98 13.51 -16.00
CA ILE A 386 -21.45 13.51 -16.14
C ILE A 386 -21.91 14.97 -16.24
N PRO A 387 -22.53 15.43 -17.33
CA PRO A 387 -23.05 16.79 -17.42
C PRO A 387 -24.18 16.96 -16.39
N ILE A 388 -24.09 18.00 -15.57
CA ILE A 388 -25.04 18.35 -14.49
C ILE A 388 -26.49 18.57 -15.02
N HIS A 389 -26.67 18.71 -16.34
CA HIS A 389 -28.01 18.79 -16.94
C HIS A 389 -28.77 17.45 -16.97
N PHE A 390 -28.10 16.30 -16.86
CA PHE A 390 -28.76 14.99 -16.85
C PHE A 390 -29.38 14.63 -15.49
N THR A 391 -28.82 15.11 -14.37
CA THR A 391 -29.36 14.85 -13.02
C THR A 391 -30.65 15.62 -12.75
N LEU A 392 -30.83 16.81 -13.34
CA LEU A 392 -32.07 17.58 -13.26
C LEU A 392 -33.20 16.95 -14.10
N ALA A 393 -32.88 16.44 -15.30
CA ALA A 393 -33.86 15.76 -16.14
C ALA A 393 -34.33 14.44 -15.52
N PHE A 394 -33.42 13.66 -14.93
CA PHE A 394 -33.76 12.42 -14.23
C PHE A 394 -34.55 12.67 -12.94
N GLY A 395 -34.21 13.72 -12.18
CA GLY A 395 -34.97 14.14 -11.01
C GLY A 395 -36.40 14.59 -11.35
N LEU A 396 -36.58 15.32 -12.45
CA LEU A 396 -37.89 15.77 -12.91
C LEU A 396 -38.75 14.60 -13.44
N LEU A 397 -38.15 13.67 -14.18
CA LEU A 397 -38.81 12.44 -14.65
C LEU A 397 -39.20 11.52 -13.49
N LEU A 398 -38.36 11.40 -12.47
CA LEU A 398 -38.65 10.60 -11.27
C LEU A 398 -39.78 11.24 -10.46
N MET A 399 -39.82 12.58 -10.36
CA MET A 399 -40.88 13.29 -9.64
C MET A 399 -42.22 13.23 -10.38
N ILE A 400 -42.22 13.29 -11.71
CA ILE A 400 -43.41 13.09 -12.55
C ILE A 400 -43.89 11.63 -12.45
N ALA A 401 -42.98 10.65 -12.43
CA ALA A 401 -43.32 9.25 -12.23
C ALA A 401 -43.93 8.99 -10.82
N ILE A 402 -43.41 9.63 -9.78
CA ILE A 402 -43.95 9.53 -8.41
C ILE A 402 -45.33 10.21 -8.30
N LEU A 403 -45.58 11.29 -9.04
CA LEU A 403 -46.87 11.99 -9.06
C LEU A 403 -47.94 11.28 -9.90
N LEU A 404 -47.55 10.45 -10.87
CA LEU A 404 -48.47 9.70 -11.74
C LEU A 404 -48.80 8.29 -11.23
N ILE A 405 -48.09 7.77 -10.22
CA ILE A 405 -48.43 6.49 -9.59
C ILE A 405 -49.44 6.74 -8.47
N LYS A 406 -50.72 6.79 -8.85
CA LYS A 406 -51.85 6.73 -7.94
C LYS A 406 -52.43 5.31 -7.91
N ASP A 407 -51.59 4.33 -7.57
CA ASP A 407 -52.11 3.00 -7.21
C ASP A 407 -51.19 2.27 -6.22
N ARG A 408 -51.78 1.86 -5.10
CA ARG A 408 -51.09 1.16 -4.01
C ARG A 408 -51.04 -0.33 -4.36
N ASN A 409 -50.09 -0.74 -5.21
CA ASN A 409 -49.58 -2.12 -5.28
C ASN A 409 -48.29 -2.31 -6.10
N GLY A 410 -47.54 -1.24 -6.40
CA GLY A 410 -46.33 -1.29 -7.25
C GLY A 410 -44.96 -1.33 -6.55
N TYR A 411 -44.91 -1.39 -5.21
CA TYR A 411 -43.63 -1.28 -4.47
C TYR A 411 -42.90 -2.62 -4.23
N THR A 412 -43.49 -3.75 -4.63
CA THR A 412 -42.93 -5.09 -4.39
C THR A 412 -42.09 -5.65 -5.54
N ASN A 413 -42.01 -4.99 -6.70
CA ASN A 413 -41.33 -5.56 -7.88
C ASN A 413 -39.97 -4.93 -8.23
N LEU A 414 -39.48 -3.95 -7.46
CA LEU A 414 -38.13 -3.37 -7.63
C LEU A 414 -37.06 -4.03 -6.75
N ALA A 415 -37.45 -4.65 -5.64
CA ALA A 415 -36.54 -5.43 -4.78
C ALA A 415 -36.17 -6.77 -5.42
N GLU A 416 -37.05 -7.35 -6.25
CA GLU A 416 -36.85 -8.66 -6.88
C GLU A 416 -35.90 -8.58 -8.11
N VAL A 417 -35.84 -7.43 -8.79
CA VAL A 417 -34.89 -7.19 -9.90
C VAL A 417 -33.47 -6.93 -9.39
N ALA A 418 -33.32 -6.26 -8.24
CA ALA A 418 -32.01 -6.04 -7.61
C ALA A 418 -31.39 -7.33 -7.04
N LEU A 419 -32.22 -8.32 -6.66
CA LEU A 419 -31.78 -9.63 -6.18
C LEU A 419 -31.43 -10.62 -7.32
N LYS A 420 -31.94 -10.42 -8.54
CA LYS A 420 -31.60 -11.25 -9.71
C LYS A 420 -30.29 -10.91 -10.40
N LEU A 421 -29.68 -9.76 -10.09
CA LEU A 421 -28.34 -9.38 -10.59
C LEU A 421 -27.19 -9.77 -9.63
N ARG A 422 -27.50 -10.45 -8.51
CA ARG A 422 -26.53 -11.07 -7.60
C ARG A 422 -26.86 -12.55 -7.45
N GLY A 423 -26.49 -13.36 -8.43
CA GLY A 423 -26.70 -14.81 -8.40
C GLY A 423 -25.78 -15.53 -9.38
N SER A 424 -24.63 -15.96 -8.86
CA SER A 424 -23.70 -16.99 -9.30
C SER A 424 -23.93 -17.73 -10.64
N GLU A 425 -22.90 -17.73 -11.50
CA GLU A 425 -22.49 -18.94 -12.22
C GLU A 425 -20.98 -19.16 -12.07
N GLY A 426 -20.66 -20.23 -11.32
CA GLY A 426 -19.51 -21.12 -11.46
C GLY A 426 -18.13 -20.56 -11.80
N PHE A 427 -17.40 -20.08 -10.78
CA PHE A 427 -15.94 -20.12 -10.80
C PHE A 427 -15.48 -21.58 -10.67
N ASN A 428 -15.34 -22.28 -11.78
CA ASN A 428 -14.51 -23.49 -11.82
C ASN A 428 -13.05 -23.06 -11.65
N SER A 429 -12.49 -23.38 -10.49
CA SER A 429 -11.10 -23.18 -10.14
C SER A 429 -10.19 -24.05 -11.02
N ILE A 430 -9.71 -23.47 -12.11
CA ILE A 430 -8.58 -24.04 -12.85
C ILE A 430 -7.31 -23.67 -12.08
N ILE A 431 -6.64 -24.70 -11.58
CA ILE A 431 -5.42 -24.70 -10.78
C ILE A 431 -4.34 -23.83 -11.45
N PRO A 432 -3.80 -22.78 -10.79
CA PRO A 432 -2.63 -22.08 -11.28
C PRO A 432 -1.43 -23.02 -11.22
N THR A 433 -0.81 -23.26 -12.37
CA THR A 433 0.45 -23.97 -12.49
C THR A 433 1.61 -23.12 -11.97
N VAL A 434 2.12 -23.51 -10.81
CA VAL A 434 3.51 -23.42 -10.30
C VAL A 434 4.26 -22.13 -10.67
N THR A 435 4.06 -21.08 -9.88
CA THR A 435 5.12 -20.13 -9.57
C THR A 435 6.33 -20.90 -9.07
N ASN A 436 7.50 -20.70 -9.68
CA ASN A 436 8.72 -21.45 -9.34
C ASN A 436 9.23 -21.04 -7.95
N HIS A 437 8.73 -21.67 -6.88
CA HIS A 437 9.11 -21.33 -5.50
C HIS A 437 10.49 -21.88 -5.09
N LYS A 438 11.20 -22.58 -5.99
CA LYS A 438 12.49 -23.23 -5.71
C LYS A 438 13.58 -22.31 -5.18
N ASN A 439 13.51 -21.00 -5.47
CA ASN A 439 14.57 -20.05 -5.14
C ASN A 439 14.32 -19.22 -3.88
N VAL A 440 13.18 -19.41 -3.18
CA VAL A 440 12.88 -18.68 -1.95
C VAL A 440 12.80 -19.66 -0.78
N SER A 441 13.52 -19.36 0.29
CA SER A 441 13.58 -20.19 1.50
C SER A 441 13.36 -19.34 2.74
N VAL A 442 12.72 -19.93 3.74
CA VAL A 442 12.52 -19.32 5.06
C VAL A 442 13.12 -20.21 6.15
N LYS A 443 13.44 -19.62 7.30
CA LYS A 443 14.06 -20.35 8.41
C LYS A 443 13.00 -21.06 9.24
N THR A 444 13.20 -22.36 9.43
CA THR A 444 12.39 -23.24 10.28
C THR A 444 13.30 -23.94 11.30
N ARG A 445 12.76 -24.85 12.10
CA ARG A 445 13.61 -25.69 12.97
C ARG A 445 14.60 -26.57 12.19
N LYS A 446 14.30 -26.89 10.93
CA LYS A 446 15.15 -27.72 10.06
C LYS A 446 16.25 -26.91 9.37
N GLY A 447 16.35 -25.61 9.64
CA GLY A 447 17.20 -24.68 8.91
C GLY A 447 16.42 -23.93 7.83
N LEU A 448 17.11 -23.51 6.77
CA LEU A 448 16.46 -22.88 5.62
C LEU A 448 15.72 -23.95 4.80
N VAL A 449 14.43 -23.73 4.59
CA VAL A 449 13.53 -24.65 3.87
C VAL A 449 12.87 -23.88 2.74
N SER A 450 12.81 -24.51 1.56
CA SER A 450 12.18 -23.90 0.38
C SER A 450 10.67 -23.72 0.56
N LEU A 451 10.11 -22.70 -0.06
CA LEU A 451 8.67 -22.47 -0.04
C LEU A 451 7.88 -23.59 -0.75
N ASP A 452 8.44 -24.23 -1.77
CA ASP A 452 7.82 -25.42 -2.40
C ASP A 452 7.66 -26.56 -1.39
N GLU A 453 8.72 -26.87 -0.64
CA GLU A 453 8.70 -27.91 0.37
C GLU A 453 7.66 -27.60 1.46
N LEU A 454 7.57 -26.35 1.91
CA LEU A 454 6.57 -25.93 2.89
C LEU A 454 5.15 -25.97 2.33
N ASN A 455 4.97 -25.62 1.05
CA ASN A 455 3.67 -25.67 0.39
C ASN A 455 3.11 -27.10 0.39
N GLU A 456 3.91 -28.08 -0.04
CA GLU A 456 3.47 -29.48 -0.08
C GLU A 456 3.39 -30.13 1.30
N ASN A 457 4.36 -29.87 2.18
CA ASN A 457 4.47 -30.61 3.44
C ASN A 457 3.75 -29.99 4.62
N VAL A 458 3.37 -28.71 4.54
CA VAL A 458 2.70 -27.98 5.63
C VAL A 458 1.42 -27.29 5.14
N PHE A 459 1.53 -26.30 4.25
CA PHE A 459 0.41 -25.41 3.93
C PHE A 459 -0.77 -26.18 3.31
N LYS A 460 -0.54 -27.01 2.28
CA LYS A 460 -1.61 -27.80 1.65
C LYS A 460 -2.29 -28.76 2.61
N LYS A 461 -1.53 -29.38 3.51
CA LYS A 461 -2.08 -30.27 4.55
C LYS A 461 -2.96 -29.55 5.56
N LEU A 462 -2.75 -28.24 5.75
CA LEU A 462 -3.55 -27.38 6.61
C LEU A 462 -4.59 -26.56 5.83
N GLY A 463 -4.80 -26.86 4.54
CA GLY A 463 -5.82 -26.22 3.72
C GLY A 463 -5.41 -24.88 3.10
N TYR A 464 -4.11 -24.58 3.04
CA TYR A 464 -3.57 -23.36 2.43
C TYR A 464 -2.71 -23.65 1.19
N ASP A 465 -2.61 -22.68 0.29
CA ASP A 465 -1.62 -22.63 -0.77
C ASP A 465 -0.82 -21.33 -0.64
N ILE A 466 0.47 -21.38 -0.97
CA ILE A 466 1.25 -20.16 -1.21
C ILE A 466 0.71 -19.47 -2.46
N LEU A 467 0.29 -18.21 -2.29
CA LEU A 467 -0.14 -17.33 -3.36
C LEU A 467 1.05 -16.55 -3.93
N GLU A 468 1.88 -15.99 -3.05
CA GLU A 468 3.09 -15.25 -3.44
C GLU A 468 4.27 -15.61 -2.52
N PRO A 469 5.49 -15.75 -3.08
CA PRO A 469 6.69 -16.09 -2.32
C PRO A 469 7.31 -14.88 -1.60
N THR A 470 6.50 -14.18 -0.80
CA THR A 470 6.93 -13.02 0.00
C THR A 470 7.78 -13.44 1.21
N ILE A 471 8.66 -12.53 1.67
CA ILE A 471 9.56 -12.74 2.82
C ILE A 471 9.46 -11.57 3.80
N PRO A 472 9.60 -11.82 5.13
CA PRO A 472 9.85 -13.11 5.77
C PRO A 472 8.60 -13.98 5.94
N VAL A 473 7.41 -13.47 5.64
CA VAL A 473 6.13 -14.17 5.80
C VAL A 473 5.50 -14.37 4.41
N PRO A 474 5.40 -15.62 3.92
CA PRO A 474 4.73 -15.92 2.66
C PRO A 474 3.26 -15.51 2.65
N THR A 475 2.76 -15.06 1.50
CA THR A 475 1.34 -14.73 1.32
C THR A 475 0.60 -16.00 0.94
N LEU A 476 -0.45 -16.33 1.70
CA LEU A 476 -1.25 -17.53 1.49
C LEU A 476 -2.64 -17.22 0.95
N ARG A 477 -3.24 -18.22 0.31
CA ARG A 477 -4.70 -18.33 0.13
C ARG A 477 -5.19 -19.61 0.81
N MET A 478 -6.46 -19.66 1.22
CA MET A 478 -7.10 -20.91 1.60
C MET A 478 -7.60 -21.65 0.36
N THR A 479 -7.43 -22.97 0.37
CA THR A 479 -7.99 -23.87 -0.65
C THR A 479 -9.51 -23.96 -0.54
N ASN A 480 -10.03 -23.96 0.69
CA ASN A 480 -11.46 -23.94 1.00
C ASN A 480 -11.68 -23.01 2.19
N GLU A 481 -12.07 -21.77 1.94
CA GLU A 481 -12.34 -20.80 3.00
C GLU A 481 -13.67 -21.13 3.70
N PRO A 482 -13.71 -21.30 5.04
CA PRO A 482 -14.94 -21.57 5.75
C PRO A 482 -15.82 -20.31 5.86
N THR A 483 -17.14 -20.49 5.85
CA THR A 483 -18.07 -19.38 6.17
C THR A 483 -17.95 -18.98 7.64
N CYS A 484 -18.32 -17.74 7.98
CA CYS A 484 -18.32 -17.31 9.39
C CYS A 484 -19.21 -18.18 10.27
N GLU A 485 -20.34 -18.64 9.76
CA GLU A 485 -21.19 -19.61 10.47
C GLU A 485 -20.44 -20.91 10.79
N THR A 486 -19.67 -21.44 9.84
CA THR A 486 -18.84 -22.63 10.05
C THR A 486 -17.76 -22.36 11.11
N VAL A 487 -17.08 -21.21 11.03
CA VAL A 487 -16.04 -20.81 11.99
C VAL A 487 -16.59 -20.76 13.42
N PHE A 488 -17.72 -20.08 13.64
CA PHE A 488 -18.31 -19.92 14.97
C PHE A 488 -18.97 -21.20 15.49
N SER A 489 -19.64 -21.98 14.64
CA SER A 489 -20.27 -23.24 15.05
C SER A 489 -19.23 -24.29 15.45
N GLU A 490 -18.13 -24.42 14.71
CA GLU A 490 -17.04 -25.32 15.09
C GLU A 490 -16.35 -24.89 16.38
N TRP A 491 -16.12 -23.58 16.56
CA TRP A 491 -15.57 -23.08 17.82
C TRP A 491 -16.48 -23.42 19.00
N LYS A 492 -17.79 -23.20 18.85
CA LYS A 492 -18.79 -23.53 19.87
C LYS A 492 -18.74 -25.02 20.20
N ARG A 493 -18.79 -25.88 19.18
CA ARG A 493 -18.72 -27.34 19.33
C ARG A 493 -17.47 -27.79 20.09
N ILE A 494 -16.31 -27.19 19.80
CA ILE A 494 -15.05 -27.52 20.48
C ILE A 494 -15.09 -27.04 21.93
N SER A 495 -15.48 -25.79 22.18
CA SER A 495 -15.52 -25.23 23.55
C SER A 495 -16.47 -25.96 24.51
N GLU A 496 -17.50 -26.63 23.98
CA GLU A 496 -18.47 -27.44 24.74
C GLU A 496 -17.98 -28.86 25.04
N LEU A 497 -16.82 -29.28 24.51
CA LEU A 497 -16.25 -30.60 24.83
C LEU A 497 -15.90 -30.69 26.34
N PRO A 498 -15.98 -31.90 26.92
CA PRO A 498 -15.62 -32.11 28.32
C PRO A 498 -14.21 -31.61 28.62
N GLN A 499 -14.10 -30.69 29.57
CA GLN A 499 -12.82 -30.14 29.96
C GLN A 499 -12.15 -31.05 31.01
N PRO A 500 -10.86 -31.38 30.86
CA PRO A 500 -10.16 -32.21 31.83
C PRO A 500 -10.00 -31.49 33.17
N GLU A 501 -9.92 -32.23 34.27
CA GLU A 501 -9.67 -31.66 35.60
C GLU A 501 -8.33 -30.92 35.65
N TYR A 502 -7.33 -31.41 34.94
CA TYR A 502 -6.02 -30.78 34.82
C TYR A 502 -5.65 -30.57 33.36
N PRO A 503 -5.01 -29.44 33.02
CA PRO A 503 -4.37 -29.25 31.73
C PRO A 503 -3.46 -30.43 31.36
N PRO A 504 -3.54 -30.91 30.11
CA PRO A 504 -2.74 -32.04 29.65
C PRO A 504 -1.24 -31.70 29.69
N LYS A 505 -0.44 -32.63 30.24
CA LYS A 505 1.02 -32.47 30.37
C LYS A 505 1.78 -32.78 29.09
N GLU A 506 1.15 -33.51 28.16
CA GLU A 506 1.75 -33.92 26.89
C GLU A 506 0.73 -33.78 25.75
N ILE A 507 1.24 -33.50 24.55
CA ILE A 507 0.46 -33.51 23.32
C ILE A 507 0.12 -34.97 22.99
N PRO A 508 -1.15 -35.32 22.67
CA PRO A 508 -1.52 -36.65 22.21
C PRO A 508 -0.67 -37.08 21.01
N SER A 509 -0.14 -38.31 21.05
CA SER A 509 0.81 -38.79 20.03
C SER A 509 0.24 -38.80 18.62
N ASP A 510 -1.06 -39.04 18.48
CA ASP A 510 -1.82 -39.02 17.24
C ASP A 510 -2.04 -37.61 16.67
N ARG A 511 -1.84 -36.55 17.47
CA ARG A 511 -1.99 -35.14 17.07
C ARG A 511 -0.65 -34.38 17.01
N MET A 512 0.45 -35.04 17.37
CA MET A 512 1.78 -34.40 17.49
C MET A 512 2.22 -33.73 16.19
N ASP A 513 1.99 -34.38 15.04
CA ASP A 513 2.37 -33.85 13.74
C ASP A 513 1.68 -32.52 13.43
N GLU A 514 0.38 -32.39 13.71
CA GLU A 514 -0.36 -31.15 13.47
C GLU A 514 0.16 -30.01 14.34
N PHE A 515 0.47 -30.28 15.63
CA PHE A 515 1.07 -29.29 16.52
C PHE A 515 2.45 -28.84 16.06
N LEU A 516 3.26 -29.79 15.59
CA LEU A 516 4.64 -29.51 15.19
C LEU A 516 4.80 -29.12 13.73
N LEU A 517 3.70 -28.73 13.07
CA LEU A 517 3.64 -28.42 11.65
C LEU A 517 4.38 -29.48 10.83
N TYR A 518 4.12 -30.76 11.06
CA TYR A 518 4.79 -31.90 10.41
C TYR A 518 6.32 -31.84 10.51
N ASN A 519 6.82 -31.60 11.72
CA ASN A 519 8.25 -31.57 12.05
C ASN A 519 8.99 -30.27 11.63
N TYR A 520 8.28 -29.20 11.27
CA TYR A 520 8.86 -27.88 10.94
C TYR A 520 8.84 -26.88 12.11
N THR A 521 8.10 -27.17 13.16
CA THR A 521 8.03 -26.42 14.42
C THR A 521 8.80 -27.12 15.54
N ALA A 522 9.59 -26.38 16.32
CA ALA A 522 10.33 -26.92 17.45
C ALA A 522 9.43 -27.09 18.69
N MET A 523 9.81 -27.97 19.61
CA MET A 523 9.06 -28.17 20.86
C MET A 523 9.99 -28.22 22.05
N ASN A 524 9.61 -27.50 23.11
CA ASN A 524 10.19 -27.63 24.44
C ASN A 524 9.07 -27.83 25.48
N LYS A 525 9.37 -28.52 26.58
CA LYS A 525 8.41 -28.70 27.68
C LYS A 525 8.43 -27.46 28.60
N TRP A 526 7.29 -26.82 28.75
CA TRP A 526 7.01 -25.75 29.72
C TRP A 526 5.54 -25.82 30.15
N TYR A 527 5.27 -26.67 31.13
CA TYR A 527 3.92 -26.95 31.60
C TYR A 527 3.42 -25.87 32.57
N ILE A 528 2.19 -25.40 32.35
CA ILE A 528 1.45 -24.45 33.18
C ILE A 528 0.02 -24.98 33.40
N ASN A 529 -0.47 -24.87 34.64
CA ASN A 529 -1.86 -25.15 34.98
C ASN A 529 -2.51 -23.89 35.52
N ASP A 530 -3.24 -23.17 34.68
CA ASP A 530 -4.00 -21.97 35.09
C ASP A 530 -5.47 -22.25 35.38
N LYS A 531 -5.96 -23.46 35.06
CA LYS A 531 -7.36 -23.84 35.28
C LYS A 531 -7.74 -23.83 36.77
N ASN A 532 -7.00 -24.59 37.57
CA ASN A 532 -7.36 -24.95 38.95
C ASN A 532 -6.25 -24.61 39.96
N SER A 533 -5.31 -23.75 39.58
CA SER A 533 -4.20 -23.33 40.46
C SER A 533 -4.60 -22.12 41.31
N ASP A 534 -4.27 -22.14 42.60
CA ASP A 534 -4.41 -20.96 43.47
C ASP A 534 -3.53 -19.79 43.01
N LYS A 535 -2.48 -20.07 42.22
CA LYS A 535 -1.58 -19.10 41.59
C LYS A 535 -1.95 -18.79 40.13
N GLY A 536 -3.08 -19.32 39.64
CA GLY A 536 -3.54 -19.09 38.28
C GLY A 536 -3.78 -17.62 38.01
N GLU A 537 -3.68 -17.21 36.74
CA GLU A 537 -3.95 -15.82 36.37
C GLU A 537 -5.39 -15.41 36.66
N ARG A 538 -5.57 -14.21 37.21
CA ARG A 538 -6.87 -13.61 37.54
C ARG A 538 -6.92 -12.14 37.12
N PRO A 539 -8.10 -11.62 36.76
CA PRO A 539 -8.27 -10.22 36.44
C PRO A 539 -7.80 -9.29 37.57
N ARG A 540 -7.15 -8.19 37.22
CA ARG A 540 -6.65 -7.20 38.18
C ARG A 540 -6.58 -5.80 37.55
N ASN A 541 -6.60 -4.76 38.39
CA ASN A 541 -6.56 -3.34 38.01
C ASN A 541 -7.79 -2.82 37.22
N TRP A 542 -8.84 -3.63 37.06
CA TRP A 542 -10.13 -3.20 36.47
C TRP A 542 -10.86 -2.14 37.32
N ASP A 543 -10.49 -2.05 38.61
CA ASP A 543 -10.89 -1.03 39.57
C ASP A 543 -10.10 0.29 39.48
N LYS A 544 -9.12 0.40 38.56
CA LYS A 544 -8.17 1.54 38.47
C LYS A 544 -8.17 2.25 37.11
N LEU A 545 -9.18 2.03 36.27
CA LEU A 545 -9.32 2.64 34.94
C LEU A 545 -9.17 4.17 34.99
N SER A 546 -9.81 4.83 35.96
CA SER A 546 -9.79 6.29 36.16
C SER A 546 -8.39 6.86 36.40
N ASP A 547 -7.50 6.05 36.99
CA ASP A 547 -6.09 6.40 37.17
C ASP A 547 -5.27 6.01 35.95
N MET A 548 -5.51 4.81 35.41
CA MET A 548 -4.76 4.24 34.29
C MET A 548 -4.84 5.11 33.03
N ILE A 549 -5.99 5.75 32.77
CA ILE A 549 -6.15 6.64 31.61
C ILE A 549 -5.21 7.85 31.63
N LYS A 550 -4.66 8.19 32.81
CA LYS A 550 -3.72 9.29 33.02
C LYS A 550 -2.26 8.81 33.06
N TRP A 551 -2.02 7.50 32.98
CA TRP A 551 -0.68 6.96 33.10
C TRP A 551 0.17 7.32 31.86
N PRO A 552 1.47 7.61 32.06
CA PRO A 552 2.37 7.86 30.95
C PRO A 552 2.57 6.59 30.11
N ARG A 553 2.85 6.78 28.82
CA ARG A 553 3.11 5.74 27.80
C ARG A 553 3.88 4.52 28.34
N GLN A 554 5.04 4.73 28.95
CA GLN A 554 5.91 3.64 29.42
C GLN A 554 5.28 2.85 30.56
N LYS A 555 4.49 3.49 31.42
CA LYS A 555 3.83 2.84 32.56
C LYS A 555 2.61 2.05 32.09
N LEU A 556 1.79 2.62 31.21
CA LEU A 556 0.59 1.97 30.70
C LEU A 556 0.94 0.81 29.76
N GLY A 557 1.68 1.09 28.69
CA GLY A 557 2.07 0.07 27.71
C GLY A 557 3.01 -0.99 28.30
N GLY A 558 3.82 -0.61 29.30
CA GLY A 558 4.75 -1.52 29.96
C GLY A 558 4.16 -2.36 31.08
N LEU A 559 2.86 -2.22 31.39
CA LEU A 559 2.26 -2.82 32.58
C LEU A 559 2.41 -4.34 32.66
N ALA A 560 2.23 -5.04 31.54
CA ALA A 560 2.26 -6.50 31.50
C ALA A 560 3.56 -7.06 30.90
N TYR A 561 4.05 -6.46 29.82
CA TYR A 561 5.16 -7.02 29.02
C TYR A 561 6.36 -6.06 28.90
N GLY A 562 6.49 -5.08 29.79
CA GLY A 562 7.59 -4.12 29.77
C GLY A 562 7.68 -3.39 28.43
N THR A 563 8.89 -3.21 27.90
CA THR A 563 9.08 -2.53 26.62
C THR A 563 8.27 -3.14 25.48
N ASP A 564 8.13 -4.47 25.42
CA ASP A 564 7.40 -5.14 24.34
C ASP A 564 5.92 -4.74 24.32
N GLY A 565 5.29 -4.63 25.50
CA GLY A 565 3.90 -4.18 25.62
C GLY A 565 3.68 -2.74 25.14
N VAL A 566 4.68 -1.86 25.26
CA VAL A 566 4.57 -0.47 24.77
C VAL A 566 4.30 -0.40 23.27
N SER A 567 4.66 -1.44 22.51
CA SER A 567 4.40 -1.49 21.06
C SER A 567 2.93 -1.33 20.67
N ILE A 568 1.97 -1.86 21.44
CA ILE A 568 0.55 -1.75 21.08
C ILE A 568 0.00 -0.35 21.32
N TYR A 569 0.50 0.32 22.36
CA TYR A 569 0.22 1.72 22.63
C TYR A 569 0.66 2.58 21.44
N ASP A 570 1.89 2.37 20.96
CA ASP A 570 2.42 3.10 19.81
C ASP A 570 1.68 2.78 18.52
N ALA A 571 1.33 1.51 18.31
CA ALA A 571 0.53 1.10 17.16
C ALA A 571 -0.83 1.80 17.14
N MET A 572 -1.53 1.87 18.28
CA MET A 572 -2.83 2.57 18.40
C MET A 572 -2.69 4.10 18.33
N LYS A 573 -1.56 4.65 18.78
CA LYS A 573 -1.22 6.07 18.59
C LYS A 573 -1.05 6.39 17.11
N PHE A 574 -0.34 5.52 16.39
CA PHE A 574 -0.04 5.68 14.98
C PHE A 574 -1.30 5.46 14.11
N HIS A 575 -2.09 4.43 14.44
CA HIS A 575 -3.37 4.13 13.81
C HIS A 575 -4.51 4.56 14.75
N ARG A 576 -4.76 5.86 14.79
CA ARG A 576 -5.74 6.47 15.71
C ARG A 576 -7.12 5.80 15.61
N LEU A 577 -7.77 5.68 16.76
CA LEU A 577 -9.04 4.99 16.94
C LEU A 577 -10.20 5.97 17.19
N ASP A 578 -10.05 7.23 16.80
CA ASP A 578 -11.04 8.29 17.06
C ASP A 578 -12.43 7.91 16.57
N GLY A 579 -13.39 7.86 17.50
CA GLY A 579 -14.78 7.48 17.22
C GLY A 579 -15.01 6.00 16.95
N LYS A 580 -13.95 5.20 16.81
CA LYS A 580 -14.01 3.79 16.39
C LYS A 580 -14.46 2.87 17.52
N SER A 581 -15.20 1.83 17.14
CA SER A 581 -15.62 0.76 18.05
C SER A 581 -14.79 -0.49 17.82
N GLY A 582 -14.36 -1.15 18.89
CA GLY A 582 -13.52 -2.33 18.75
C GLY A 582 -13.70 -3.37 19.83
N VAL A 583 -12.95 -4.46 19.65
CA VAL A 583 -13.00 -5.65 20.50
C VAL A 583 -11.60 -6.04 20.95
N VAL A 584 -11.44 -6.37 22.24
CA VAL A 584 -10.18 -6.89 22.81
C VAL A 584 -10.37 -8.36 23.15
N ILE A 585 -9.50 -9.22 22.65
CA ILE A 585 -9.56 -10.67 22.85
C ILE A 585 -8.53 -11.10 23.89
N GLY A 586 -9.02 -11.49 25.07
CA GLY A 586 -8.24 -11.88 26.24
C GLY A 586 -7.55 -10.69 26.89
N SER A 587 -7.92 -10.38 28.14
CA SER A 587 -7.36 -9.24 28.88
C SER A 587 -7.50 -9.43 30.39
N MET A 588 -6.42 -9.89 31.03
CA MET A 588 -6.33 -9.97 32.49
C MET A 588 -6.21 -8.60 33.16
N GLN A 589 -5.75 -7.59 32.43
CA GLN A 589 -5.55 -6.23 32.92
C GLN A 589 -5.95 -5.26 31.81
N PRO A 590 -6.65 -4.15 32.12
CA PRO A 590 -7.29 -3.32 31.09
C PRO A 590 -6.33 -2.38 30.34
N TRP A 591 -5.06 -2.75 30.17
CA TRP A 591 -4.03 -1.87 29.61
C TRP A 591 -4.16 -1.69 28.09
N VAL A 592 -4.65 -2.71 27.37
CA VAL A 592 -4.95 -2.63 25.93
C VAL A 592 -6.21 -1.79 25.70
N GLU A 593 -7.24 -2.00 26.51
CA GLU A 593 -8.49 -1.24 26.49
C GLU A 593 -8.24 0.24 26.77
N VAL A 594 -7.50 0.54 27.85
CA VAL A 594 -7.14 1.93 28.18
C VAL A 594 -6.26 2.52 27.08
N SER A 595 -5.32 1.75 26.51
CA SER A 595 -4.53 2.20 25.34
C SER A 595 -5.41 2.54 24.13
N ALA A 596 -6.50 1.80 23.90
CA ALA A 596 -7.44 2.13 22.83
C ALA A 596 -8.23 3.41 23.15
N LEU A 597 -8.71 3.57 24.39
CA LEU A 597 -9.49 4.74 24.80
C LEU A 597 -8.69 6.05 24.75
N VAL A 598 -7.43 6.06 25.18
CA VAL A 598 -6.57 7.26 25.12
C VAL A 598 -6.23 7.67 23.68
N HIS A 599 -6.34 6.74 22.74
CA HIS A 599 -6.14 6.99 21.31
C HIS A 599 -7.45 7.09 20.52
N GLY A 600 -8.56 7.37 21.21
CA GLY A 600 -9.79 7.85 20.59
C GLY A 600 -10.93 6.85 20.48
N ALA A 601 -10.73 5.59 20.86
CA ALA A 601 -11.78 4.57 20.77
C ALA A 601 -13.05 5.01 21.52
N SER A 602 -14.18 4.98 20.83
CA SER A 602 -15.48 5.36 21.42
C SER A 602 -16.04 4.24 22.28
N LYS A 603 -15.91 2.98 21.80
CA LYS A 603 -16.41 1.78 22.48
C LYS A 603 -15.44 0.62 22.38
N VAL A 604 -15.27 -0.11 23.48
CA VAL A 604 -14.44 -1.31 23.57
C VAL A 604 -15.23 -2.45 24.23
N LEU A 605 -15.31 -3.58 23.55
CA LEU A 605 -15.83 -4.84 24.09
C LEU A 605 -14.67 -5.77 24.42
N THR A 606 -14.53 -6.21 25.66
CA THR A 606 -13.52 -7.20 26.05
C THR A 606 -14.12 -8.59 26.12
N VAL A 607 -13.54 -9.55 25.40
CA VAL A 607 -13.91 -10.97 25.46
C VAL A 607 -12.98 -11.66 26.45
N GLU A 608 -13.53 -12.10 27.58
CA GLU A 608 -12.75 -12.65 28.70
C GLU A 608 -13.53 -13.72 29.47
N TYR A 609 -12.85 -14.77 29.93
CA TYR A 609 -13.46 -15.92 30.64
C TYR A 609 -13.93 -15.55 32.04
N ASN A 610 -13.36 -14.51 32.63
CA ASN A 610 -13.70 -14.03 33.95
C ASN A 610 -14.67 -12.86 33.89
N LYS A 611 -15.56 -12.76 34.89
CA LYS A 611 -16.38 -11.56 35.05
C LYS A 611 -15.49 -10.37 35.41
N LEU A 612 -15.57 -9.31 34.61
CA LEU A 612 -14.79 -8.09 34.81
C LEU A 612 -15.64 -7.02 35.50
N GLU A 613 -15.08 -6.38 36.52
CA GLU A 613 -15.71 -5.26 37.21
C GLU A 613 -15.24 -3.94 36.59
N ILE A 614 -16.07 -3.38 35.71
CA ILE A 614 -15.79 -2.10 35.05
C ILE A 614 -16.34 -0.95 35.92
N GLN A 615 -15.48 0.02 36.22
CA GLN A 615 -15.85 1.25 36.95
C GLN A 615 -17.02 1.97 36.27
N GLU A 616 -17.93 2.52 37.07
CA GLU A 616 -19.22 3.05 36.61
C GLU A 616 -19.09 4.08 35.50
N GLU A 617 -18.12 4.98 35.62
CA GLU A 617 -17.84 6.07 34.68
C GLU A 617 -17.28 5.60 33.31
N PHE A 618 -16.95 4.32 33.17
CA PHE A 618 -16.49 3.72 31.90
C PHE A 618 -17.52 2.79 31.26
N ARG A 619 -18.65 2.50 31.91
CA ARG A 619 -19.62 1.49 31.42
C ARG A 619 -20.37 1.89 30.14
N ASP A 620 -20.34 3.17 29.78
CA ASP A 620 -20.86 3.68 28.51
C ASP A 620 -19.92 3.41 27.32
N ARG A 621 -18.62 3.26 27.60
CA ARG A 621 -17.55 3.06 26.61
C ARG A 621 -16.91 1.67 26.66
N MET A 622 -16.98 0.97 27.79
CA MET A 622 -16.38 -0.34 28.00
C MET A 622 -17.42 -1.36 28.44
N SER A 623 -17.32 -2.55 27.89
CA SER A 623 -18.16 -3.69 28.26
C SER A 623 -17.34 -4.98 28.18
N SER A 624 -17.83 -6.04 28.80
CA SER A 624 -17.22 -7.37 28.70
C SER A 624 -18.27 -8.42 28.35
N ILE A 625 -17.81 -9.53 27.77
CA ILE A 625 -18.64 -10.67 27.40
C ILE A 625 -17.85 -11.97 27.56
N LEU A 626 -18.52 -13.03 28.00
CA LEU A 626 -17.91 -14.35 28.08
C LEU A 626 -17.70 -14.92 26.66
N PRO A 627 -16.61 -15.67 26.39
CA PRO A 627 -16.34 -16.25 25.08
C PRO A 627 -17.51 -17.07 24.50
N ILE A 628 -18.18 -17.87 25.34
CA ILE A 628 -19.31 -18.70 24.92
C ILE A 628 -20.54 -17.87 24.53
N GLU A 629 -20.78 -16.76 25.22
CA GLU A 629 -21.86 -15.83 24.90
C GLU A 629 -21.53 -15.04 23.64
N PHE A 630 -20.26 -14.63 23.49
CA PHE A 630 -19.79 -13.95 22.29
C PHE A 630 -19.99 -14.80 21.04
N VAL A 631 -19.57 -16.07 21.09
CA VAL A 631 -19.75 -17.01 19.98
C VAL A 631 -21.22 -17.37 19.77
N SER A 632 -22.01 -17.55 20.83
CA SER A 632 -23.44 -17.86 20.68
C SER A 632 -24.23 -16.71 20.05
N ASN A 633 -23.73 -15.47 20.15
CA ASN A 633 -24.36 -14.27 19.61
C ASN A 633 -23.53 -13.63 18.47
N TRP A 634 -22.69 -14.41 17.78
CA TRP A 634 -21.71 -13.88 16.83
C TRP A 634 -22.34 -13.04 15.69
N GLN A 635 -23.57 -13.36 15.28
CA GLN A 635 -24.29 -12.63 14.23
C GLN A 635 -24.51 -11.15 14.60
N LYS A 636 -24.59 -10.83 15.90
CA LYS A 636 -24.68 -9.45 16.39
C LYS A 636 -23.40 -8.66 16.10
N TYR A 637 -22.26 -9.35 15.98
CA TYR A 637 -20.92 -8.77 15.89
C TYR A 637 -20.27 -8.93 14.51
N ALA A 638 -20.85 -9.72 13.61
CA ALA A 638 -20.37 -9.91 12.25
C ALA A 638 -20.25 -8.57 11.50
N ASP A 639 -19.04 -8.29 10.98
CA ASP A 639 -18.68 -7.04 10.30
C ASP A 639 -19.08 -5.75 11.07
N LYS A 640 -18.97 -5.75 12.41
CA LYS A 640 -19.37 -4.60 13.24
C LYS A 640 -18.22 -3.80 13.81
N PHE A 641 -17.06 -4.40 14.02
CA PHE A 641 -15.94 -3.71 14.67
C PHE A 641 -15.04 -3.01 13.66
N ASP A 642 -14.64 -1.78 13.99
CA ASP A 642 -13.64 -1.02 13.24
C ASP A 642 -12.23 -1.50 13.55
N PHE A 643 -12.01 -2.03 14.76
CA PHE A 643 -10.75 -2.64 15.14
C PHE A 643 -10.91 -3.82 16.09
N ALA A 644 -9.89 -4.67 16.14
CA ALA A 644 -9.71 -5.75 17.09
C ALA A 644 -8.29 -5.66 17.66
N ALA A 645 -8.10 -6.08 18.91
CA ALA A 645 -6.78 -6.15 19.52
C ALA A 645 -6.64 -7.44 20.33
N SER A 646 -5.45 -8.02 20.29
CA SER A 646 -5.08 -9.12 21.18
C SER A 646 -3.58 -9.04 21.45
N PHE A 647 -3.21 -9.08 22.72
CA PHE A 647 -1.81 -9.06 23.13
C PHE A 647 -1.58 -10.16 24.16
N SER A 648 -0.81 -11.16 23.76
CA SER A 648 -0.49 -12.34 24.54
C SER A 648 -1.71 -13.18 25.00
N SER A 649 -2.60 -13.49 24.05
CA SER A 649 -3.79 -14.31 24.32
C SER A 649 -3.92 -15.45 23.30
N ILE A 650 -3.87 -15.12 22.01
CA ILE A 650 -4.15 -16.07 20.93
C ILE A 650 -3.14 -17.23 20.91
N GLU A 651 -1.89 -17.00 21.29
CA GLU A 651 -0.82 -18.01 21.29
C GLU A 651 -1.05 -19.20 22.21
N HIS A 652 -1.95 -19.05 23.18
CA HIS A 652 -2.33 -20.08 24.14
C HIS A 652 -3.45 -21.00 23.60
N SER A 653 -4.21 -20.54 22.60
CA SER A 653 -5.45 -21.19 22.15
C SER A 653 -5.22 -22.63 21.67
N GLY A 654 -5.91 -23.60 22.27
CA GLY A 654 -5.81 -25.01 21.90
C GLY A 654 -4.59 -25.75 22.45
N LEU A 655 -3.85 -25.14 23.39
CA LEU A 655 -2.78 -25.85 24.14
C LEU A 655 -3.31 -26.48 25.44
N GLY A 656 -4.52 -26.14 25.87
CA GLY A 656 -5.16 -26.70 27.06
C GLY A 656 -4.70 -26.10 28.39
N ARG A 657 -3.87 -25.04 28.37
CA ARG A 657 -3.32 -24.35 29.56
C ARG A 657 -4.41 -23.91 30.56
N TYR A 658 -5.56 -23.49 30.05
CA TYR A 658 -6.67 -22.99 30.85
C TYR A 658 -7.78 -24.04 31.05
N GLY A 659 -7.53 -25.30 30.66
CA GLY A 659 -8.54 -26.35 30.65
C GLY A 659 -9.36 -26.42 29.37
N ASP A 660 -9.05 -25.57 28.40
CA ASP A 660 -9.60 -25.62 27.04
C ASP A 660 -9.25 -26.97 26.38
N PRO A 661 -10.13 -27.50 25.52
CA PRO A 661 -9.80 -28.67 24.71
C PRO A 661 -8.58 -28.42 23.82
N ILE A 662 -7.72 -29.43 23.68
CA ILE A 662 -6.55 -29.36 22.79
C ILE A 662 -7.02 -29.21 21.34
N ASP A 663 -6.50 -28.19 20.64
CA ASP A 663 -6.71 -27.93 19.22
C ASP A 663 -5.40 -27.44 18.55
N PRO A 664 -4.78 -28.23 17.66
CA PRO A 664 -3.58 -27.82 16.92
C PRO A 664 -3.73 -26.50 16.17
N ILE A 665 -4.94 -26.14 15.73
CA ILE A 665 -5.24 -24.94 14.94
C ILE A 665 -6.09 -23.91 15.72
N GLY A 666 -6.17 -24.01 17.04
CA GLY A 666 -7.01 -23.13 17.87
C GLY A 666 -6.71 -21.63 17.69
N ASP A 667 -5.43 -21.27 17.57
CA ASP A 667 -4.98 -19.90 17.27
C ASP A 667 -5.43 -19.41 15.88
N LEU A 668 -5.37 -20.28 14.87
CA LEU A 668 -5.84 -19.95 13.51
C LEU A 668 -7.36 -19.77 13.48
N ARG A 669 -8.11 -20.57 14.26
CA ARG A 669 -9.56 -20.39 14.41
C ARG A 669 -9.92 -19.07 15.07
N GLU A 670 -9.15 -18.62 16.07
CA GLU A 670 -9.32 -17.28 16.65
C GLU A 670 -9.10 -16.18 15.62
N MET A 671 -8.07 -16.30 14.76
CA MET A 671 -7.85 -15.34 13.68
C MET A 671 -9.02 -15.29 12.69
N LEU A 672 -9.60 -16.44 12.32
CA LEU A 672 -10.79 -16.47 11.47
C LEU A 672 -12.02 -15.84 12.14
N LYS A 673 -12.22 -16.05 13.44
CA LYS A 673 -13.28 -15.36 14.20
C LYS A 673 -13.09 -13.85 14.17
N ILE A 674 -11.88 -13.38 14.40
CA ILE A 674 -11.56 -11.95 14.35
C ILE A 674 -11.83 -11.40 12.94
N LYS A 675 -11.47 -12.13 11.89
CA LYS A 675 -11.77 -11.77 10.51
C LYS A 675 -13.27 -11.60 10.29
N CYS A 676 -14.11 -12.48 10.84
CA CYS A 676 -15.56 -12.41 10.68
C CYS A 676 -16.24 -11.22 11.36
N ILE A 677 -15.67 -10.68 12.44
CA ILE A 677 -16.30 -9.60 13.23
C ILE A 677 -15.78 -8.21 12.85
N LEU A 678 -14.60 -8.13 12.24
CA LEU A 678 -14.06 -6.90 11.70
C LEU A 678 -14.81 -6.48 10.44
N LYS A 679 -15.05 -5.18 10.26
CA LYS A 679 -15.47 -4.63 8.96
C LYS A 679 -14.37 -4.84 7.92
N PRO A 680 -14.70 -4.94 6.61
CA PRO A 680 -13.71 -4.73 5.55
C PRO A 680 -12.92 -3.43 5.79
N GLY A 681 -11.59 -3.48 5.71
CA GLY A 681 -10.71 -2.36 6.05
C GLY A 681 -10.49 -2.14 7.56
N GLY A 682 -11.12 -2.92 8.44
CA GLY A 682 -10.92 -2.86 9.89
C GLY A 682 -9.53 -3.31 10.32
N LEU A 683 -9.04 -2.79 11.44
CA LEU A 683 -7.67 -3.00 11.91
C LEU A 683 -7.58 -4.13 12.96
N LEU A 684 -6.53 -4.93 12.91
CA LEU A 684 -6.17 -5.87 13.96
C LEU A 684 -4.79 -5.53 14.51
N PHE A 685 -4.73 -5.24 15.82
CA PHE A 685 -3.49 -5.06 16.58
C PHE A 685 -3.14 -6.38 17.27
N LEU A 686 -2.13 -7.08 16.76
CA LEU A 686 -1.77 -8.43 17.17
C LEU A 686 -0.38 -8.46 17.82
N GLY A 687 -0.33 -8.68 19.14
CA GLY A 687 0.92 -8.87 19.89
C GLY A 687 1.12 -10.32 20.30
N VAL A 688 1.83 -11.10 19.48
CA VAL A 688 2.15 -12.51 19.74
C VAL A 688 3.66 -12.73 19.79
N PRO A 689 4.16 -13.81 20.43
CA PRO A 689 5.59 -14.08 20.47
C PRO A 689 6.15 -14.36 19.06
N LEU A 690 7.07 -13.52 18.59
CA LEU A 690 7.71 -13.64 17.28
C LEU A 690 9.09 -14.29 17.40
N GLY A 691 9.39 -15.26 16.54
CA GLY A 691 10.63 -16.02 16.58
C GLY A 691 10.77 -17.04 15.44
N THR A 692 11.49 -18.14 15.70
CA THR A 692 11.40 -19.33 14.84
C THR A 692 10.21 -20.16 15.31
N ASP A 693 9.42 -20.73 14.38
CA ASP A 693 8.22 -21.50 14.72
C ASP A 693 8.52 -22.57 15.79
N ALA A 694 7.92 -22.39 16.98
CA ALA A 694 8.14 -23.27 18.13
C ALA A 694 6.93 -23.33 19.07
N ILE A 695 6.88 -24.37 19.90
CA ILE A 695 5.91 -24.54 20.99
C ILE A 695 6.65 -24.75 22.30
N GLN A 696 6.36 -23.90 23.28
CA GLN A 696 6.67 -24.12 24.69
C GLN A 696 5.46 -24.81 25.31
N TYR A 697 5.42 -26.14 25.28
CA TYR A 697 4.18 -26.87 25.58
C TYR A 697 3.96 -27.05 27.09
N ASN A 698 2.83 -26.67 27.67
CA ASN A 698 1.59 -26.10 27.09
C ASN A 698 1.47 -24.58 27.25
N ALA A 699 2.54 -23.89 27.66
CA ALA A 699 2.57 -22.45 27.89
C ALA A 699 2.12 -21.61 26.68
N HIS A 700 2.81 -21.65 25.53
CA HIS A 700 2.50 -20.82 24.36
C HIS A 700 3.19 -21.27 23.06
N ARG A 701 2.72 -20.73 21.93
CA ARG A 701 3.37 -20.78 20.62
C ARG A 701 4.30 -19.59 20.38
N ILE A 702 5.37 -19.82 19.62
CA ILE A 702 6.24 -18.80 19.04
C ILE A 702 6.05 -18.85 17.52
N TYR A 703 5.77 -17.69 16.92
CA TYR A 703 5.35 -17.55 15.53
C TYR A 703 6.53 -17.15 14.66
N GLY A 704 6.89 -18.02 13.72
CA GLY A 704 7.85 -17.75 12.66
C GLY A 704 7.19 -17.64 11.30
N SER A 705 8.00 -17.69 10.25
CA SER A 705 7.55 -17.52 8.86
C SER A 705 6.37 -18.41 8.49
N VAL A 706 6.31 -19.65 9.00
CA VAL A 706 5.29 -20.62 8.60
C VAL A 706 3.97 -20.34 9.30
N ARG A 707 3.97 -20.18 10.64
CA ARG A 707 2.73 -19.94 11.37
C ARG A 707 2.20 -18.52 11.16
N LEU A 708 3.06 -17.50 11.06
CA LEU A 708 2.63 -16.14 10.74
C LEU A 708 1.93 -16.04 9.38
N ALA A 709 2.38 -16.80 8.38
CA ALA A 709 1.74 -16.80 7.06
C ALA A 709 0.27 -17.23 7.14
N MET A 710 -0.03 -18.23 7.98
CA MET A 710 -1.42 -18.66 8.24
C MET A 710 -2.19 -17.64 9.09
N MET A 711 -1.55 -16.98 10.06
CA MET A 711 -2.17 -15.91 10.85
C MET A 711 -2.54 -14.70 10.00
N PHE A 712 -1.73 -14.36 8.99
CA PHE A 712 -1.94 -13.17 8.13
C PHE A 712 -2.97 -13.40 7.01
N TYR A 713 -3.46 -14.63 6.85
CA TYR A 713 -4.44 -14.92 5.81
C TYR A 713 -5.70 -14.04 5.93
N GLY A 714 -6.07 -13.38 4.83
CA GLY A 714 -7.22 -12.47 4.78
C GLY A 714 -6.93 -11.06 5.32
N TYR A 715 -5.66 -10.73 5.55
CA TYR A 715 -5.23 -9.43 6.02
C TYR A 715 -4.10 -8.82 5.16
N GLU A 716 -4.11 -7.50 5.04
CA GLU A 716 -2.97 -6.68 4.62
C GLU A 716 -2.09 -6.38 5.84
N TRP A 717 -0.79 -6.67 5.76
CA TRP A 717 0.16 -6.29 6.81
C TRP A 717 0.61 -4.84 6.67
N LEU A 718 0.18 -3.97 7.60
CA LEU A 718 0.44 -2.54 7.54
C LEU A 718 1.77 -2.14 8.18
N GLY A 719 2.21 -2.86 9.19
CA GLY A 719 3.45 -2.55 9.90
C GLY A 719 3.67 -3.42 11.13
N THR A 720 4.88 -3.36 11.67
CA THR A 720 5.22 -3.91 12.99
C THR A 720 5.66 -2.75 13.87
N PHE A 721 5.39 -2.82 15.16
CA PHE A 721 5.77 -1.82 16.15
C PHE A 721 6.55 -2.49 17.27
N SER A 722 7.60 -1.84 17.75
CA SER A 722 8.32 -2.23 18.96
C SER A 722 8.20 -1.11 19.98
N GLY A 723 8.21 -1.40 21.28
CA GLY A 723 8.09 -0.32 22.27
C GLY A 723 9.30 0.62 22.38
N ASN A 724 10.36 0.37 21.60
CA ASN A 724 11.52 1.24 21.50
C ASN A 724 11.28 2.47 20.60
N THR A 725 10.31 2.42 19.68
CA THR A 725 10.06 3.47 18.68
C THR A 725 8.57 3.69 18.49
N GLU A 726 8.14 4.96 18.43
CA GLU A 726 6.74 5.27 18.12
C GLU A 726 6.37 5.05 16.63
N GLN A 727 7.38 4.86 15.78
CA GLN A 727 7.22 4.62 14.35
C GLN A 727 7.23 3.12 14.05
N PRO A 728 6.50 2.67 13.00
CA PRO A 728 6.54 1.29 12.57
C PRO A 728 7.95 0.92 12.07
N ASN A 729 8.29 -0.35 12.22
CA ASN A 729 9.53 -0.92 11.77
C ASN A 729 9.30 -2.15 10.87
N ASP A 730 10.13 -2.33 9.84
CA ASP A 730 10.04 -3.50 8.97
C ASP A 730 10.40 -4.78 9.75
N LEU A 731 9.58 -5.83 9.65
CA LEU A 731 9.91 -7.16 10.17
C LEU A 731 10.70 -7.91 9.09
N THR A 732 12.03 -7.91 9.19
CA THR A 732 12.89 -8.67 8.28
C THR A 732 13.08 -10.10 8.77
N ALA A 733 13.57 -10.99 7.90
CA ALA A 733 13.93 -12.36 8.30
C ALA A 733 14.98 -12.37 9.41
N GLU A 734 15.97 -11.47 9.38
CA GLU A 734 16.97 -11.38 10.44
C GLU A 734 16.34 -10.96 11.77
N ARG A 735 15.38 -10.05 11.76
CA ARG A 735 14.67 -9.61 12.98
C ARG A 735 13.79 -10.71 13.54
N LEU A 736 12.96 -11.32 12.69
CA LEU A 736 12.05 -12.41 13.07
C LEU A 736 12.81 -13.59 13.69
N HIS A 737 13.96 -13.95 13.12
CA HIS A 737 14.77 -15.09 13.59
C HIS A 737 16.04 -14.69 14.34
N SER A 738 16.04 -13.51 14.96
CA SER A 738 17.20 -12.93 15.65
C SER A 738 17.59 -13.67 16.94
N ARG A 739 16.64 -14.38 17.55
CA ARG A 739 16.84 -15.16 18.77
C ARG A 739 17.10 -16.63 18.44
N ASN A 740 17.53 -17.39 19.46
CA ASN A 740 17.62 -18.85 19.34
C ASN A 740 16.22 -19.47 19.12
N ILE A 741 16.16 -20.78 18.84
CA ILE A 741 14.93 -21.44 18.37
C ILE A 741 13.71 -21.32 19.31
N PHE A 742 13.96 -21.09 20.60
CA PHE A 742 12.93 -20.91 21.63
C PHE A 742 12.88 -19.49 22.19
N GLY A 743 13.71 -18.59 21.67
CA GLY A 743 13.75 -17.20 22.05
C GLY A 743 12.80 -16.39 21.18
N MET A 744 12.23 -15.35 21.77
CA MET A 744 11.15 -14.58 21.16
C MET A 744 11.28 -13.08 21.48
N THR A 745 10.55 -12.28 20.72
CA THR A 745 10.23 -10.88 21.01
C THR A 745 8.73 -10.69 20.81
N GLN A 746 8.09 -9.81 21.55
CA GLN A 746 6.63 -9.64 21.47
C GLN A 746 6.27 -8.23 20.99
N ASN A 747 6.44 -8.02 19.69
CA ASN A 747 6.09 -6.78 19.01
C ASN A 747 4.63 -6.81 18.54
N THR A 748 4.04 -5.63 18.33
CA THR A 748 2.68 -5.52 17.79
C THR A 748 2.73 -5.48 16.27
N ILE A 749 2.04 -6.41 15.63
CA ILE A 749 1.78 -6.41 14.20
C ILE A 749 0.42 -5.75 13.96
N VAL A 750 0.37 -4.80 13.02
CA VAL A 750 -0.89 -4.19 12.60
C VAL A 750 -1.30 -4.76 11.26
N LEU A 751 -2.49 -5.35 11.24
CA LEU A 751 -3.11 -5.99 10.10
C LEU A 751 -4.39 -5.23 9.73
N ARG A 752 -4.75 -5.19 8.45
CA ARG A 752 -6.03 -4.67 7.97
C ARG A 752 -6.81 -5.78 7.29
N LYS A 753 -8.08 -5.98 7.64
CA LYS A 753 -8.94 -6.95 6.97
C LYS A 753 -9.12 -6.57 5.49
N LEU A 754 -8.85 -7.53 4.60
CA LEU A 754 -9.09 -7.41 3.15
C LEU A 754 -10.58 -7.46 2.81
#